data_AF-A0A8J9ZMF0-F1
#
_entry.id   AF-A0A8J9ZMF0-F1
#
_cell.length_a   1.000
_cell.length_b   1.000
_cell.length_c   1.000
_cell.angle_alpha   90.00
_cell.angle_beta   90.00
_cell.angle_gamma   90.00
#
_symmetry.space_group_name_H-M   'P 1'
#
loop_
_entity.id
_entity.type
_entity.pdbx_description
1 polymer ?
#
loop_
_entity_poly.entity_id
_entity_poly.type
_entity_poly.pdbx_seq_one_letter_code
_entity_poly.pdbx_strand_id
1 'polypeptide(L)'
;MAAAGKKDDQSKPKPPGERLSASFTDAADSTIGVIWQMSQEGEFNPSAMNEALDKRRQLRRNLRPSFPTAALAASPAVRQEAASRTLRRRSTNVEKSLQLLDQAVGATPGPVLRMARTPASQLRHASYTPRPVPSTSQFDVSMTLGMTPAKSMPLSQSMVHTPAQRPPPTMEMYTPGGMTEDMTSTNMSLLLEEDPGLAASSGVYTDFMHHLRSKPTSKEVFELLDEYQQVCCEQVSLLKRIVKKVTTAQNKFQLTLTVLQLLQQEKCTWRLLFSMYKDRIQSEFSESEAMMTDLVNNNVSERKIVEALFEREASTRQSQLVIDWLERNAADDVVDFYEKVEFYSQSVCWENTLHTLQQGTGLTHGSRALVTEMDPDAPIRQQRPLADLDKEDEVRLLKYIFTYLRAGQLKEAQRLCRKCGQSWRAATLEGWRLHHDPNMEGGSSELAPVEGNPNRDVWKAVCWRMAQDEQVHLYERAVYAALSGNLKELLPACESWEDWLWAYYKVMVDSRVEQEIRTVRGDRPMEPLPPAYWDRVLTPDAIFKELQSSPHEGVQLEAEEPFHIIQKYIILGDVDGLVETMSEWIKGDSPPHQHLVRFMAHLVLFFRSIGVHTKDELCTAILEHYVRTLMEAGETQLVAFYTARLPLDRQVLLYAHFLERVEEHSQRQMCLELAEEAGLDIPTITKTVVENIRTHDQGDFKVGVEITAALEAATSDDDRRKIRAIDWLVFDESQRAEALKQSNAVMRTFLAMKKHAAAKEVFEKIPSGSVDVINRQWQIQNGSAPLPAEDENAIKEYICIQAYLMAHNEFNDWFSHFHHNKPQRPKLQEGANFTEKVKHEHREQEYEVELSRWHHSLSLQTDDVVSKIYNVLLFPDGWMVDQRMESQEDEGRTHQLDLLRQLCLPTICLLLHTVLHETRRYADCMVLADIIASEQHQLYTVFRRDELQRFLQKLRDSSIQLLDQNLDPLGYQMSS
;
A
#
# COMPACT_ATOMS: atom_id res chain seq x y z
N MET A 1 48.44 9.16 -47.64
CA MET A 1 47.43 10.16 -48.07
C MET A 1 46.77 10.68 -46.80
N ALA A 2 47.25 11.69 -46.08
CA ALA A 2 47.77 13.03 -46.43
C ALA A 2 46.69 13.98 -46.97
N ALA A 3 46.12 14.81 -46.09
CA ALA A 3 46.01 16.29 -46.18
C ALA A 3 45.13 16.77 -45.00
N ALA A 4 45.53 17.49 -43.95
CA ALA A 4 46.52 18.56 -43.68
C ALA A 4 45.95 19.99 -43.70
N GLY A 5 46.19 20.72 -42.60
CA GLY A 5 46.05 22.18 -42.41
C GLY A 5 45.76 22.54 -40.94
N LYS A 6 46.68 22.41 -39.95
CA LYS A 6 47.79 23.32 -39.54
C LYS A 6 47.34 24.78 -39.31
N LYS A 7 47.27 25.27 -38.06
CA LYS A 7 48.34 25.83 -37.15
C LYS A 7 48.33 27.38 -37.24
N ASP A 8 48.30 28.17 -36.16
CA ASP A 8 49.27 28.41 -35.07
C ASP A 8 48.62 29.39 -34.04
N ASP A 9 49.05 29.67 -32.80
CA ASP A 9 49.97 29.10 -31.80
C ASP A 9 49.91 30.00 -30.53
N GLN A 10 50.51 29.54 -29.41
CA GLN A 10 50.87 30.21 -28.14
C GLN A 10 49.80 30.20 -27.02
N SER A 11 50.01 29.74 -25.76
CA SER A 11 51.20 29.31 -24.99
C SER A 11 50.77 28.54 -23.70
N LYS A 12 51.54 27.50 -23.31
CA LYS A 12 51.40 26.62 -22.10
C LYS A 12 51.78 27.32 -20.76
N PRO A 13 51.84 26.64 -19.57
CA PRO A 13 50.83 25.86 -18.82
C PRO A 13 50.77 26.23 -17.31
N LYS A 14 49.67 25.91 -16.59
CA LYS A 14 49.64 25.78 -15.10
C LYS A 14 48.68 24.65 -14.67
N PRO A 15 48.98 23.89 -13.59
CA PRO A 15 48.22 22.71 -13.13
C PRO A 15 46.96 23.12 -12.30
N PRO A 16 46.07 22.18 -11.92
CA PRO A 16 44.63 22.38 -11.88
C PRO A 16 44.18 23.18 -10.66
N GLY A 17 43.37 24.22 -10.90
CA GLY A 17 42.66 24.95 -9.86
C GLY A 17 41.31 24.31 -9.60
N GLU A 18 41.17 23.79 -8.38
CA GLU A 18 39.97 23.22 -7.80
C GLU A 18 38.75 24.15 -7.97
N ARG A 19 37.64 23.60 -8.49
CA ARG A 19 36.32 24.21 -8.33
C ARG A 19 35.89 24.00 -6.89
N LEU A 20 36.14 25.01 -6.05
CA LEU A 20 35.55 25.08 -4.72
C LEU A 20 34.05 25.31 -4.86
N SER A 21 33.30 24.26 -4.54
CA SER A 21 31.97 24.32 -3.95
C SER A 21 31.85 25.50 -2.99
N ALA A 22 30.77 26.27 -3.10
CA ALA A 22 30.40 27.23 -2.06
C ALA A 22 30.05 26.44 -0.79
N SER A 23 31.06 26.22 0.05
CA SER A 23 30.90 25.70 1.40
C SER A 23 30.11 26.71 2.21
N PHE A 24 28.91 26.31 2.65
CA PHE A 24 28.37 26.80 3.90
C PHE A 24 29.45 26.63 4.97
N THR A 25 29.96 27.74 5.50
CA THR A 25 29.99 28.08 6.93
C THR A 25 31.01 29.20 7.18
N ASP A 26 30.54 30.31 7.74
CA ASP A 26 31.24 30.91 8.86
C ASP A 26 30.22 31.02 10.01
N ALA A 27 30.10 29.93 10.78
CA ALA A 27 29.22 29.86 11.94
C ALA A 27 29.63 30.84 13.06
N ALA A 28 30.85 31.40 12.99
CA ALA A 28 31.42 32.32 13.97
C ALA A 28 30.81 33.74 13.96
N ASP A 29 30.15 34.15 12.87
CA ASP A 29 29.60 35.52 12.73
C ASP A 29 28.07 35.61 12.88
N SER A 30 27.45 34.46 13.16
CA SER A 30 26.04 34.38 13.55
C SER A 30 25.87 34.74 15.03
N THR A 31 24.71 35.32 15.38
CA THR A 31 24.34 35.61 16.77
C THR A 31 24.46 34.36 17.66
N ILE A 32 24.16 33.19 17.08
CA ILE A 32 24.24 31.87 17.73
C ILE A 32 25.70 31.45 17.96
N GLY A 33 26.61 31.74 17.02
CA GLY A 33 28.04 31.45 17.18
C GLY A 33 28.69 32.19 18.34
N VAL A 34 28.30 33.45 18.57
CA VAL A 34 28.80 34.26 19.70
C VAL A 34 28.29 33.76 21.04
N ILE A 35 27.00 33.39 21.10
CA ILE A 35 26.39 32.81 22.30
C ILE A 35 27.09 31.50 22.65
N TRP A 36 27.38 30.67 21.65
CA TRP A 36 28.11 29.42 21.82
C TRP A 36 29.54 29.65 22.31
N GLN A 37 30.25 30.65 21.76
CA GLN A 37 31.63 30.96 22.15
C GLN A 37 31.74 31.54 23.56
N MET A 38 30.79 32.39 23.98
CA MET A 38 30.75 32.92 25.36
C MET A 38 30.25 31.89 26.38
N SER A 39 29.59 30.81 25.94
CA SER A 39 29.21 29.68 26.79
C SER A 39 30.37 28.73 27.09
N GLN A 40 31.50 28.87 26.38
CA GLN A 40 32.71 28.04 26.53
C GLN A 40 33.74 28.65 27.51
N GLU A 41 33.51 29.87 27.99
CA GLU A 41 34.36 30.51 29.02
C GLU A 41 33.89 30.09 30.42
N GLY A 42 34.83 29.71 31.30
CA GLY A 42 34.56 28.93 32.53
C GLY A 42 33.63 29.54 33.58
N GLU A 43 33.28 30.83 33.49
CA GLU A 43 32.20 31.44 34.25
C GLU A 43 31.25 32.20 33.31
N PHE A 44 30.11 31.57 33.02
CA PHE A 44 29.09 32.14 32.15
C PHE A 44 28.41 33.36 32.79
N ASN A 45 28.63 34.55 32.22
CA ASN A 45 28.00 35.80 32.67
C ASN A 45 26.92 36.28 31.67
N PRO A 46 25.62 36.13 32.00
CA PRO A 46 24.52 36.48 31.10
C PRO A 46 24.45 37.97 30.75
N SER A 47 24.90 38.85 31.66
CA SER A 47 24.88 40.29 31.44
C SER A 47 25.94 40.71 30.42
N ALA A 48 27.14 40.10 30.48
CA ALA A 48 28.22 40.38 29.54
C ALA A 48 27.88 39.89 28.13
N MET A 49 27.20 38.74 28.02
CA MET A 49 26.72 38.22 26.74
C MET A 49 25.68 39.15 26.10
N ASN A 50 24.69 39.63 26.86
CA ASN A 50 23.70 40.56 26.34
C ASN A 50 24.31 41.90 25.91
N GLU A 51 25.27 42.44 26.67
CA GLU A 51 25.97 43.68 26.31
C GLU A 51 26.82 43.51 25.03
N ALA A 52 27.47 42.35 24.85
CA ALA A 52 28.23 42.04 23.63
C ALA A 52 27.32 41.91 22.40
N LEU A 53 26.15 41.28 22.55
CA LEU A 53 25.15 41.16 21.49
C LEU A 53 24.55 42.52 21.11
N ASP A 54 24.27 43.40 22.09
CA ASP A 54 23.73 44.73 21.84
C ASP A 54 24.76 45.68 21.20
N LYS A 55 26.04 45.64 21.62
CA LYS A 55 27.12 46.37 20.93
C LYS A 55 27.25 45.95 19.47
N ARG A 56 27.11 44.65 19.17
CA ARG A 56 27.21 44.12 17.79
C ARG A 56 25.99 44.48 16.95
N ARG A 57 24.79 44.51 17.54
CA ARG A 57 23.56 45.03 16.91
C ARG A 57 23.69 46.52 16.58
N GLN A 58 24.29 47.31 17.47
CA GLN A 58 24.58 48.72 17.20
C GLN A 58 25.61 48.91 16.09
N LEU A 59 26.67 48.09 16.04
CA LEU A 59 27.67 48.11 14.97
C LEU A 59 27.08 47.78 13.59
N ARG A 60 26.17 46.79 13.51
CA ARG A 60 25.42 46.47 12.28
C ARG A 60 24.45 47.59 11.88
N ARG A 61 23.92 48.34 12.84
CA ARG A 61 23.08 49.52 12.59
C ARG A 61 23.87 50.69 12.01
N ASN A 62 25.14 50.83 12.40
CA ASN A 62 26.06 51.89 11.97
C ASN A 62 26.75 51.62 10.61
N LEU A 63 26.64 50.41 10.06
CA LEU A 63 27.24 50.00 8.78
C LEU A 63 26.28 50.09 7.58
N ARG A 64 25.06 50.62 7.76
CA ARG A 64 24.19 50.98 6.62
C ARG A 64 24.63 52.34 6.05
N PRO A 65 24.96 52.44 4.74
CA PRO A 65 25.34 53.71 4.14
C PRO A 65 24.11 54.64 4.05
N SER A 66 24.21 55.80 4.72
CA SER A 66 23.36 56.95 4.47
C SER A 66 24.00 57.83 3.38
N PHE A 67 23.19 58.27 2.43
CA PHE A 67 23.54 59.30 1.43
C PHE A 67 22.30 60.19 1.20
N PRO A 68 22.46 61.46 0.78
CA PRO A 68 22.24 62.60 1.67
C PRO A 68 21.19 63.59 1.15
N THR A 69 20.54 64.28 2.09
CA THR A 69 19.67 65.44 1.83
C THR A 69 20.53 66.70 1.72
N ALA A 70 20.50 67.39 0.57
CA ALA A 70 21.19 68.65 0.35
C ALA A 70 20.21 69.82 0.12
N ALA A 71 20.48 70.87 0.89
CA ALA A 71 19.95 72.22 1.01
C ALA A 71 19.32 72.94 -0.20
N LEU A 72 18.35 73.80 0.16
CA LEU A 72 17.75 74.92 -0.56
C LEU A 72 18.76 75.94 -1.10
N ALA A 73 18.57 76.42 -2.33
CA ALA A 73 18.91 77.79 -2.75
C ALA A 73 18.14 78.25 -4.02
N ALA A 74 17.43 79.38 -3.86
CA ALA A 74 17.13 80.47 -4.80
C ALA A 74 16.44 80.23 -6.18
N SER A 75 15.24 80.82 -6.32
CA SER A 75 14.63 81.27 -7.60
C SER A 75 15.48 82.34 -8.30
N PRO A 76 15.30 82.56 -9.63
CA PRO A 76 14.43 83.66 -10.06
C PRO A 76 13.56 83.42 -11.31
N ALA A 77 12.33 83.94 -11.24
CA ALA A 77 11.59 84.78 -12.21
C ALA A 77 11.43 84.43 -13.72
N VAL A 78 10.14 84.28 -14.10
CA VAL A 78 9.42 84.95 -15.24
C VAL A 78 9.59 84.38 -16.67
N ARG A 79 8.55 83.74 -17.25
CA ARG A 79 7.43 84.32 -18.06
C ARG A 79 6.70 83.29 -18.96
N GLN A 80 5.38 83.31 -18.88
CA GLN A 80 4.30 83.09 -19.87
C GLN A 80 4.35 82.02 -20.99
N GLU A 81 3.26 81.23 -20.95
CA GLU A 81 2.29 80.94 -22.02
C GLU A 81 2.46 79.75 -23.00
N ALA A 82 1.34 79.04 -23.09
CA ALA A 82 0.81 78.25 -24.20
C ALA A 82 1.42 76.87 -24.53
N ALA A 83 0.69 75.86 -24.03
CA ALA A 83 0.11 74.79 -24.83
C ALA A 83 1.05 73.91 -25.70
N SER A 84 1.30 72.70 -25.20
CA SER A 84 0.59 71.49 -25.64
C SER A 84 1.49 70.26 -25.84
N ARG A 85 0.89 69.12 -25.49
CA ARG A 85 1.12 67.77 -26.01
C ARG A 85 2.25 66.92 -25.43
N THR A 86 1.76 65.98 -24.59
CA THR A 86 2.00 64.53 -24.68
C THR A 86 3.43 64.04 -24.51
N LEU A 87 3.77 63.65 -23.27
CA LEU A 87 4.51 62.42 -22.92
C LEU A 87 4.89 62.46 -21.43
N ARG A 88 3.97 62.02 -20.56
CA ARG A 88 4.24 61.54 -19.18
C ARG A 88 2.94 61.02 -18.55
N ARG A 89 2.54 59.82 -18.94
CA ARG A 89 1.59 58.98 -18.19
C ARG A 89 2.20 57.59 -18.14
N ARG A 90 2.97 57.32 -17.08
CA ARG A 90 3.31 55.98 -16.53
C ARG A 90 4.36 56.12 -15.42
N SER A 91 4.03 56.84 -14.34
CA SER A 91 4.76 56.74 -13.05
C SER A 91 4.10 57.52 -11.90
N THR A 92 2.76 57.59 -11.81
CA THR A 92 2.08 58.34 -10.73
C THR A 92 0.89 57.61 -10.10
N ASN A 93 0.82 56.28 -10.19
CA ASN A 93 -0.25 55.50 -9.57
C ASN A 93 0.21 54.55 -8.46
N VAL A 94 1.51 54.47 -8.17
CA VAL A 94 2.03 53.61 -7.09
C VAL A 94 2.27 54.39 -5.79
N GLU A 95 2.61 55.68 -5.86
CA GLU A 95 2.79 56.53 -4.66
C GLU A 95 1.48 57.04 -4.03
N LYS A 96 0.34 56.97 -4.75
CA LYS A 96 -0.97 57.33 -4.17
C LYS A 96 -1.66 56.21 -3.41
N SER A 97 -1.28 54.95 -3.62
CA SER A 97 -1.90 53.80 -2.94
C SER A 97 -1.23 53.44 -1.61
N LEU A 98 0.01 53.90 -1.38
CA LEU A 98 0.73 53.71 -0.11
C LEU A 98 0.49 54.84 0.92
N GLN A 99 -0.01 56.01 0.49
CA GLN A 99 -0.37 57.11 1.41
C GLN A 99 -1.72 56.94 2.11
N LEU A 100 -2.54 55.95 1.71
CA LEU A 100 -3.84 55.67 2.35
C LEU A 100 -3.79 54.52 3.38
N LEU A 101 -2.66 53.81 3.51
CA LEU A 101 -2.50 52.74 4.48
C LEU A 101 -1.84 53.19 5.80
N ASP A 102 -1.19 54.35 5.82
CA ASP A 102 -0.49 54.89 7.01
C ASP A 102 -1.35 55.86 7.84
N GLN A 103 -2.65 56.00 7.52
CA GLN A 103 -3.59 56.88 8.23
C GLN A 103 -4.64 56.14 9.08
N ALA A 104 -4.50 54.83 9.33
CA ALA A 104 -5.50 54.05 10.05
C ALA A 104 -5.04 53.34 11.35
N VAL A 105 -3.81 53.56 11.86
CA VAL A 105 -3.40 52.99 13.16
C VAL A 105 -2.54 53.94 14.01
N GLY A 106 -3.16 54.50 15.08
CA GLY A 106 -2.54 55.05 16.31
C GLY A 106 -2.44 56.58 16.40
N ALA A 107 -2.79 57.31 17.49
CA ALA A 107 -3.15 56.97 18.87
C ALA A 107 -3.70 58.21 19.66
N THR A 108 -4.64 57.96 20.60
CA THR A 108 -4.91 58.58 21.96
C THR A 108 -5.25 60.10 22.10
N PRO A 109 -5.77 60.67 23.26
CA PRO A 109 -5.98 60.18 24.65
C PRO A 109 -7.32 60.55 25.38
N GLY A 110 -7.59 59.92 26.56
CA GLY A 110 -8.65 60.29 27.56
C GLY A 110 -8.26 61.50 28.45
N PRO A 111 -8.83 61.81 29.67
CA PRO A 111 -9.63 61.02 30.65
C PRO A 111 -10.87 61.80 31.25
N VAL A 112 -11.73 61.38 32.22
CA VAL A 112 -11.57 61.24 33.70
C VAL A 112 -12.94 60.92 34.41
N LEU A 113 -12.97 59.84 35.22
CA LEU A 113 -13.71 59.53 36.50
C LEU A 113 -15.26 59.49 36.63
N ARG A 114 -15.82 58.30 36.99
CA ARG A 114 -16.06 57.87 38.41
C ARG A 114 -16.69 56.44 38.52
N MET A 115 -15.96 55.59 39.25
CA MET A 115 -16.35 54.50 40.16
C MET A 115 -17.47 53.50 39.79
N ALA A 116 -17.05 52.29 39.42
CA ALA A 116 -17.81 51.06 39.56
C ALA A 116 -17.47 50.36 40.89
N ARG A 117 -18.50 49.86 41.58
CA ARG A 117 -18.40 48.89 42.70
C ARG A 117 -18.60 47.47 42.16
N THR A 118 -17.73 46.57 42.61
CA THR A 118 -17.75 45.11 42.44
C THR A 118 -18.85 44.44 43.30
N PRO A 119 -19.18 43.16 43.05
CA PRO A 119 -18.49 42.06 43.74
C PRO A 119 -18.00 40.99 42.73
N ALA A 120 -16.73 40.61 42.71
CA ALA A 120 -16.03 39.72 43.65
C ALA A 120 -16.45 38.24 43.50
N SER A 121 -15.77 37.52 42.60
CA SER A 121 -15.56 36.07 42.70
C SER A 121 -14.25 35.81 43.46
N GLN A 122 -14.31 35.23 44.65
CA GLN A 122 -13.15 34.63 45.34
C GLN A 122 -13.56 33.45 46.21
N LEU A 123 -12.92 32.30 45.93
CA LEU A 123 -12.22 31.34 46.84
C LEU A 123 -13.03 30.72 48.02
N ARG A 124 -13.02 29.40 48.27
CA ARG A 124 -11.85 28.57 48.63
C ARG A 124 -12.11 27.04 48.58
N HIS A 125 -11.05 26.32 48.19
CA HIS A 125 -10.52 25.00 48.62
C HIS A 125 -11.43 23.86 49.11
N ALA A 126 -11.38 22.72 48.42
CA ALA A 126 -11.12 21.39 49.02
C ALA A 126 -10.54 20.43 47.95
N SER A 127 -9.47 19.73 48.32
CA SER A 127 -8.68 18.78 47.53
C SER A 127 -9.44 17.50 47.16
N TYR A 128 -9.36 17.05 45.90
CA TYR A 128 -9.60 15.64 45.57
C TYR A 128 -8.80 15.19 44.33
N THR A 129 -7.91 14.24 44.56
CA THR A 129 -7.12 13.47 43.59
C THR A 129 -7.99 12.41 42.87
N PRO A 130 -7.53 11.88 41.72
CA PRO A 130 -8.34 11.05 40.84
C PRO A 130 -8.61 9.65 41.43
N ARG A 131 -9.86 9.18 41.31
CA ARG A 131 -10.23 7.78 41.59
C ARG A 131 -10.18 6.93 40.32
N PRO A 132 -9.63 5.71 40.42
CA PRO A 132 -9.45 4.78 39.32
C PRO A 132 -10.65 3.83 39.11
N VAL A 133 -10.62 3.21 37.94
CA VAL A 133 -11.41 2.08 37.43
C VAL A 133 -11.49 0.93 38.44
N PRO A 134 -12.65 0.30 38.68
CA PRO A 134 -12.73 -0.89 39.51
C PRO A 134 -12.42 -2.15 38.69
N SER A 135 -11.28 -2.78 38.99
CA SER A 135 -11.14 -4.23 38.95
C SER A 135 -11.28 -4.75 40.38
N THR A 136 -12.11 -5.77 40.61
CA THR A 136 -11.71 -6.99 41.34
C THR A 136 -12.89 -7.95 41.43
N SER A 137 -12.67 -9.09 40.80
CA SER A 137 -13.19 -10.39 41.18
C SER A 137 -13.03 -10.63 42.69
N GLN A 138 -14.12 -11.02 43.33
CA GLN A 138 -14.10 -11.86 44.52
C GLN A 138 -15.07 -13.01 44.26
N PHE A 139 -14.52 -14.16 43.87
CA PHE A 139 -15.16 -15.43 44.16
C PHE A 139 -14.22 -16.26 45.03
N ASP A 140 -14.86 -16.82 46.03
CA ASP A 140 -14.39 -17.39 47.27
C ASP A 140 -13.60 -18.69 47.03
N VAL A 141 -12.47 -18.83 47.72
CA VAL A 141 -11.74 -20.10 47.82
C VAL A 141 -11.84 -20.55 49.26
N SER A 142 -12.85 -21.36 49.55
CA SER A 142 -12.77 -22.32 50.66
C SER A 142 -13.73 -23.50 50.43
N MET A 143 -13.29 -24.68 50.86
CA MET A 143 -13.96 -26.00 50.90
C MET A 143 -13.49 -27.05 49.87
N THR A 144 -12.30 -27.59 50.17
CA THR A 144 -12.03 -29.01 50.46
C THR A 144 -12.72 -30.15 49.67
N LEU A 145 -11.84 -31.00 49.13
CA LEU A 145 -11.81 -32.48 49.20
C LEU A 145 -12.75 -33.31 48.31
N GLY A 146 -12.09 -33.99 47.35
CA GLY A 146 -12.24 -35.43 47.14
C GLY A 146 -13.21 -35.84 46.05
N MET A 147 -12.71 -36.57 45.05
CA MET A 147 -13.14 -37.95 44.70
C MET A 147 -12.46 -38.33 43.38
N THR A 148 -11.73 -39.44 43.39
CA THR A 148 -11.26 -40.17 42.21
C THR A 148 -12.46 -40.75 41.43
N PRO A 149 -12.24 -41.17 40.17
CA PRO A 149 -12.78 -42.49 39.85
C PRO A 149 -11.86 -43.35 38.97
N ALA A 150 -11.84 -44.63 39.30
CA ALA A 150 -11.37 -45.73 38.49
C ALA A 150 -12.58 -46.46 37.84
N LYS A 151 -12.28 -47.22 36.77
CA LYS A 151 -13.00 -48.40 36.21
C LYS A 151 -14.28 -48.21 35.35
N SER A 152 -14.07 -48.35 34.03
CA SER A 152 -14.62 -49.35 33.08
C SER A 152 -16.11 -49.81 33.08
N MET A 153 -16.71 -49.70 31.88
CA MET A 153 -17.72 -50.57 31.16
C MET A 153 -19.23 -50.49 31.55
N PRO A 154 -20.21 -50.87 30.67
CA PRO A 154 -20.33 -50.76 29.20
C PRO A 154 -21.75 -50.39 28.64
N LEU A 155 -21.82 -50.08 27.33
CA LEU A 155 -22.88 -50.30 26.30
C LEU A 155 -24.34 -49.78 26.45
N SER A 156 -24.83 -49.03 25.43
CA SER A 156 -26.02 -49.40 24.60
C SER A 156 -26.29 -48.43 23.44
N GLN A 157 -26.79 -49.02 22.34
CA GLN A 157 -27.01 -48.50 20.99
C GLN A 157 -28.23 -47.55 20.85
N SER A 158 -28.17 -46.62 19.88
CA SER A 158 -29.24 -46.45 18.87
C SER A 158 -28.76 -45.59 17.70
N MET A 159 -29.05 -46.04 16.48
CA MET A 159 -28.70 -45.42 15.19
C MET A 159 -29.77 -44.44 14.72
N VAL A 160 -29.36 -43.29 14.15
CA VAL A 160 -30.07 -42.60 13.06
C VAL A 160 -29.04 -41.97 12.12
N HIS A 161 -29.13 -42.31 10.83
CA HIS A 161 -28.27 -41.84 9.73
C HIS A 161 -28.73 -40.48 9.16
N THR A 162 -27.78 -39.58 8.92
CA THR A 162 -27.80 -38.49 7.91
C THR A 162 -26.37 -38.21 7.43
N PRO A 163 -26.16 -37.76 6.17
CA PRO A 163 -24.86 -37.85 5.49
C PRO A 163 -23.90 -36.73 5.94
N ALA A 164 -22.74 -37.11 6.46
CA ALA A 164 -21.68 -36.19 6.88
C ALA A 164 -20.62 -36.01 5.78
N GLN A 165 -20.23 -34.76 5.56
CA GLN A 165 -19.04 -34.35 4.82
C GLN A 165 -17.78 -35.02 5.42
N ARG A 166 -16.85 -35.46 4.55
CA ARG A 166 -15.58 -36.08 4.94
C ARG A 166 -14.73 -35.08 5.77
N PRO A 167 -14.11 -35.52 6.89
CA PRO A 167 -13.03 -34.76 7.53
C PRO A 167 -11.72 -34.88 6.71
N PRO A 168 -10.77 -33.94 6.89
CA PRO A 168 -9.43 -34.02 6.27
C PRO A 168 -8.66 -35.25 6.76
N PRO A 169 -7.58 -35.68 6.05
CA PRO A 169 -6.89 -36.93 6.35
C PRO A 169 -6.34 -36.93 7.79
N THR A 170 -6.71 -38.00 8.50
CA THR A 170 -6.21 -38.53 9.78
C THR A 170 -5.19 -37.68 10.55
N MET A 171 -5.68 -36.86 11.48
CA MET A 171 -4.94 -36.43 12.66
C MET A 171 -5.46 -37.26 13.85
N GLU A 172 -4.68 -38.26 14.29
CA GLU A 172 -5.05 -39.15 15.39
C GLU A 172 -5.28 -38.37 16.70
N MET A 173 -6.25 -38.85 17.50
CA MET A 173 -6.64 -38.25 18.79
C MET A 173 -5.44 -38.15 19.75
N TYR A 174 -4.95 -36.93 19.96
CA TYR A 174 -4.00 -36.63 21.04
C TYR A 174 -4.74 -36.52 22.38
N THR A 175 -4.33 -37.34 23.35
CA THR A 175 -4.75 -37.21 24.75
C THR A 175 -4.09 -35.98 25.40
N PRO A 176 -4.81 -35.16 26.19
CA PRO A 176 -4.24 -33.97 26.81
C PRO A 176 -3.55 -34.34 28.12
N GLY A 177 -2.22 -34.30 28.13
CA GLY A 177 -1.41 -34.50 29.33
C GLY A 177 -0.08 -33.77 29.23
N GLY A 178 0.06 -32.68 29.98
CA GLY A 178 1.34 -32.09 30.38
C GLY A 178 1.88 -30.98 29.47
N MET A 179 1.83 -29.74 29.97
CA MET A 179 3.00 -28.88 30.25
C MET A 179 2.59 -27.40 30.17
N THR A 180 2.70 -26.72 31.32
CA THR A 180 2.58 -25.28 31.47
C THR A 180 3.89 -24.63 31.06
N GLU A 181 3.98 -24.01 29.88
CA GLU A 181 5.10 -23.12 29.55
C GLU A 181 4.68 -22.00 28.55
N ASP A 182 5.07 -20.80 28.95
CA ASP A 182 5.09 -19.48 28.30
C ASP A 182 3.84 -18.96 27.58
N MET A 183 3.15 -18.08 28.33
CA MET A 183 2.06 -17.23 27.86
C MET A 183 2.61 -15.80 27.66
N THR A 184 3.07 -15.49 26.45
CA THR A 184 3.33 -14.10 26.06
C THR A 184 2.00 -13.36 25.87
N SER A 185 1.91 -12.10 26.28
CA SER A 185 0.67 -11.30 26.20
C SER A 185 0.12 -11.18 24.77
N THR A 186 1.01 -11.20 23.76
CA THR A 186 0.66 -11.16 22.33
C THR A 186 -0.14 -12.39 21.89
N ASN A 187 0.20 -13.58 22.39
CA ASN A 187 -0.52 -14.82 22.06
C ASN A 187 -1.93 -14.83 22.68
N MET A 188 -2.15 -14.14 23.80
CA MET A 188 -3.46 -14.04 24.44
C MET A 188 -4.36 -13.01 23.73
N SER A 189 -3.79 -11.91 23.24
CA SER A 189 -4.53 -10.89 22.46
C SER A 189 -5.05 -11.45 21.14
N LEU A 190 -4.24 -12.21 20.40
CA LEU A 190 -4.62 -12.83 19.13
C LEU A 190 -5.74 -13.86 19.28
N LEU A 191 -5.83 -14.54 20.43
CA LEU A 191 -6.91 -15.50 20.74
C LEU A 191 -8.24 -14.83 21.07
N LEU A 192 -8.26 -13.52 21.32
CA LEU A 192 -9.46 -12.73 21.62
C LEU A 192 -10.06 -12.07 20.37
N GLU A 193 -9.33 -12.05 19.25
CA GLU A 193 -9.83 -11.53 17.98
C GLU A 193 -10.81 -12.51 17.31
N GLU A 194 -11.74 -11.98 16.50
CA GLU A 194 -12.78 -12.79 15.85
C GLU A 194 -12.19 -13.87 14.94
N ASP A 195 -11.03 -13.58 14.31
CA ASP A 195 -10.25 -14.49 13.45
C ASP A 195 -8.74 -14.46 13.79
N PRO A 196 -8.27 -15.30 14.73
CA PRO A 196 -6.87 -15.33 15.18
C PRO A 196 -5.84 -15.60 14.06
N GLY A 197 -6.25 -16.32 13.01
CA GLY A 197 -5.38 -16.68 11.89
C GLY A 197 -5.03 -15.49 10.99
N LEU A 198 -6.03 -14.68 10.62
CA LEU A 198 -5.83 -13.49 9.80
C LEU A 198 -5.03 -12.44 10.57
N ALA A 199 -5.42 -12.18 11.81
CA ALA A 199 -4.75 -11.24 12.72
C ALA A 199 -3.26 -11.56 12.88
N ALA A 200 -2.94 -12.84 13.16
CA ALA A 200 -1.57 -13.28 13.29
C ALA A 200 -0.79 -13.12 11.97
N SER A 201 -1.45 -13.32 10.83
CA SER A 201 -0.81 -13.32 9.50
C SER A 201 -0.70 -11.94 8.83
N SER A 202 -1.28 -10.89 9.43
CA SER A 202 -1.26 -9.52 8.89
C SER A 202 0.17 -8.97 8.75
N GLY A 203 1.04 -9.22 9.73
CA GLY A 203 2.45 -8.80 9.71
C GLY A 203 3.26 -9.39 8.55
N VAL A 204 2.84 -10.53 7.99
CA VAL A 204 3.53 -11.17 6.87
C VAL A 204 3.57 -10.26 5.63
N TYR A 205 2.53 -9.45 5.41
CA TYR A 205 2.47 -8.54 4.27
C TYR A 205 3.48 -7.40 4.40
N THR A 206 3.64 -6.85 5.61
CA THR A 206 4.62 -5.80 5.90
C THR A 206 6.04 -6.34 5.86
N ASP A 207 6.28 -7.54 6.40
CA ASP A 207 7.60 -8.17 6.41
C ASP A 207 8.10 -8.42 4.99
N PHE A 208 7.25 -8.97 4.11
CA PHE A 208 7.60 -9.20 2.70
C PHE A 208 7.94 -7.89 1.96
N MET A 209 7.19 -6.82 2.22
CA MET A 209 7.48 -5.50 1.68
C MET A 209 8.84 -4.98 2.19
N HIS A 210 9.13 -5.11 3.49
CA HIS A 210 10.39 -4.66 4.08
C HIS A 210 11.61 -5.38 3.48
N HIS A 211 11.53 -6.71 3.35
CA HIS A 211 12.59 -7.51 2.72
C HIS A 211 12.77 -7.15 1.23
N LEU A 212 11.68 -6.90 0.50
CA LEU A 212 11.76 -6.45 -0.89
C LEU A 212 12.35 -5.04 -1.03
N ARG A 213 12.09 -4.14 -0.07
CA ARG A 213 12.64 -2.77 -0.05
C ARG A 213 14.14 -2.78 0.29
N SER A 214 14.60 -3.66 1.18
CA SER A 214 15.99 -3.71 1.62
C SER A 214 16.93 -4.32 0.58
N LYS A 215 16.43 -5.22 -0.28
CA LYS A 215 17.23 -5.96 -1.28
C LYS A 215 16.79 -5.70 -2.73
N PRO A 216 17.07 -4.50 -3.29
CA PRO A 216 16.63 -4.15 -4.64
C PRO A 216 17.49 -4.74 -5.76
N THR A 217 18.64 -5.37 -5.46
CA THR A 217 19.61 -5.77 -6.48
C THR A 217 19.46 -7.22 -6.94
N SER A 218 19.69 -7.48 -8.24
CA SER A 218 19.61 -8.82 -8.86
C SER A 218 20.52 -9.86 -8.19
N LYS A 219 21.62 -9.43 -7.54
CA LYS A 219 22.57 -10.31 -6.84
C LYS A 219 22.05 -10.81 -5.49
N GLU A 220 21.15 -10.07 -4.85
CA GLU A 220 20.60 -10.36 -3.52
C GLU A 220 19.26 -11.11 -3.61
N VAL A 221 18.76 -11.37 -4.82
CA VAL A 221 17.45 -11.99 -5.06
C VAL A 221 17.32 -13.37 -4.40
N PHE A 222 18.39 -14.16 -4.35
CA PHE A 222 18.35 -15.45 -3.66
C PHE A 222 18.29 -15.31 -2.14
N GLU A 223 18.93 -14.30 -1.57
CA GLU A 223 18.80 -14.02 -0.13
C GLU A 223 17.39 -13.51 0.21
N LEU A 224 16.75 -12.79 -0.71
CA LEU A 224 15.35 -12.38 -0.57
C LEU A 224 14.42 -13.60 -0.50
N LEU A 225 14.63 -14.61 -1.34
CA LEU A 225 13.85 -15.85 -1.31
C LEU A 225 14.04 -16.63 0.01
N ASP A 226 15.26 -16.65 0.54
CA ASP A 226 15.55 -17.28 1.83
C ASP A 226 14.84 -16.55 2.98
N GLU A 227 14.81 -15.21 2.95
CA GLU A 227 14.05 -14.41 3.91
C GLU A 227 12.53 -14.64 3.80
N TYR A 228 11.98 -14.73 2.58
CA TYR A 228 10.56 -15.10 2.39
C TYR A 228 10.24 -16.48 2.95
N GLN A 229 11.12 -17.45 2.71
CA GLN A 229 10.98 -18.79 3.30
C GLN A 229 10.99 -18.72 4.83
N GLN A 230 11.90 -17.92 5.41
CA GLN A 230 12.04 -17.78 6.86
C GLN A 230 10.82 -17.13 7.50
N VAL A 231 10.28 -16.04 6.92
CA VAL A 231 9.06 -15.39 7.39
C VAL A 231 7.88 -16.37 7.37
N CYS A 232 7.70 -17.12 6.29
CA CYS A 232 6.66 -18.16 6.23
C CYS A 232 6.90 -19.26 7.29
N CYS A 233 8.14 -19.67 7.54
CA CYS A 233 8.49 -20.69 8.54
C CYS A 233 8.14 -20.26 9.97
N GLU A 234 8.51 -19.03 10.34
CA GLU A 234 8.21 -18.44 11.65
C GLU A 234 6.69 -18.34 11.86
N GLN A 235 5.98 -17.90 10.82
CA GLN A 235 4.54 -17.74 10.89
C GLN A 235 3.80 -19.08 10.97
N VAL A 236 4.21 -20.09 10.19
CA VAL A 236 3.70 -21.46 10.30
C VAL A 236 3.93 -22.01 11.70
N SER A 237 5.11 -21.77 12.28
CA SER A 237 5.44 -22.22 13.64
C SER A 237 4.57 -21.54 14.69
N LEU A 238 4.26 -20.25 14.52
CA LEU A 238 3.30 -19.52 15.36
C LEU A 238 1.88 -20.10 15.23
N LEU A 239 1.38 -20.26 14.00
CA LEU A 239 0.05 -20.80 13.74
C LEU A 239 -0.11 -22.25 14.24
N LYS A 240 0.89 -23.12 14.03
CA LYS A 240 0.92 -24.48 14.59
C LYS A 240 0.82 -24.46 16.12
N ARG A 241 1.52 -23.54 16.81
CA ARG A 241 1.42 -23.39 18.28
C ARG A 241 0.04 -22.94 18.72
N ILE A 242 -0.59 -22.02 17.98
CA ILE A 242 -1.96 -21.54 18.26
C ILE A 242 -2.96 -22.70 18.09
N VAL A 243 -2.86 -23.45 16.99
CA VAL A 243 -3.72 -24.61 16.72
C VAL A 243 -3.53 -25.72 17.77
N LYS A 244 -2.29 -26.01 18.20
CA LYS A 244 -2.01 -27.01 19.25
C LYS A 244 -2.58 -26.62 20.62
N LYS A 245 -2.70 -25.32 20.93
CA LYS A 245 -3.13 -24.82 22.26
C LYS A 245 -4.65 -24.66 22.42
N VAL A 246 -5.41 -24.56 21.32
CA VAL A 246 -6.87 -24.39 21.38
C VAL A 246 -7.58 -25.70 21.05
N THR A 247 -8.46 -26.16 21.95
CA THR A 247 -9.24 -27.39 21.76
C THR A 247 -10.12 -27.28 20.51
N THR A 248 -10.06 -28.30 19.65
CA THR A 248 -10.63 -28.48 18.30
C THR A 248 -12.17 -28.43 18.19
N ALA A 249 -12.88 -27.69 19.04
CA ALA A 249 -14.34 -27.74 19.16
C ALA A 249 -15.10 -26.52 18.61
N GLN A 250 -14.48 -25.62 17.83
CA GLN A 250 -15.20 -24.49 17.24
C GLN A 250 -14.93 -24.35 15.73
N ASN A 251 -15.99 -24.25 14.93
CA ASN A 251 -15.96 -23.94 13.49
C ASN A 251 -15.18 -22.66 13.13
N LYS A 252 -14.88 -21.82 14.14
CA LYS A 252 -14.08 -20.59 14.03
C LYS A 252 -12.63 -20.78 13.56
N PHE A 253 -12.11 -22.01 13.53
CA PHE A 253 -10.71 -22.28 13.17
C PHE A 253 -10.49 -22.80 11.74
N GLN A 254 -11.54 -22.94 10.92
CA GLN A 254 -11.37 -23.40 9.54
C GLN A 254 -10.49 -22.46 8.73
N LEU A 255 -10.70 -21.14 8.85
CA LEU A 255 -9.89 -20.14 8.14
C LEU A 255 -8.42 -20.17 8.60
N THR A 256 -8.17 -20.29 9.91
CA THR A 256 -6.81 -20.43 10.46
C THR A 256 -6.10 -21.68 9.94
N LEU A 257 -6.81 -22.80 9.80
CA LEU A 257 -6.26 -24.02 9.20
C LEU A 257 -5.97 -23.84 7.71
N THR A 258 -6.86 -23.17 6.96
CA THR A 258 -6.62 -22.83 5.55
C THR A 258 -5.39 -21.93 5.40
N VAL A 259 -5.27 -20.87 6.20
CA VAL A 259 -4.09 -19.98 6.19
C VAL A 259 -2.82 -20.74 6.55
N LEU A 260 -2.86 -21.63 7.54
CA LEU A 260 -1.73 -22.49 7.90
C LEU A 260 -1.30 -23.39 6.74
N GLN A 261 -2.26 -24.03 6.05
CA GLN A 261 -1.98 -24.87 4.88
C GLN A 261 -1.38 -24.06 3.73
N LEU A 262 -1.95 -22.89 3.42
CA LEU A 262 -1.43 -22.00 2.38
C LEU A 262 0.00 -21.55 2.68
N LEU A 263 0.28 -21.10 3.91
CA LEU A 263 1.63 -20.65 4.30
C LEU A 263 2.65 -21.81 4.37
N GLN A 264 2.22 -23.02 4.74
CA GLN A 264 3.08 -24.20 4.68
C GLN A 264 3.46 -24.51 3.22
N GLN A 265 2.49 -24.52 2.30
CA GLN A 265 2.76 -24.75 0.88
C GLN A 265 3.57 -23.62 0.26
N GLU A 266 3.34 -22.38 0.68
CA GLU A 266 4.14 -21.23 0.28
C GLU A 266 5.60 -21.36 0.72
N LYS A 267 5.87 -21.73 1.99
CA LYS A 267 7.22 -22.03 2.49
C LYS A 267 7.91 -23.07 1.62
N CYS A 268 7.22 -24.17 1.32
CA CYS A 268 7.74 -25.24 0.46
C CYS A 268 8.04 -24.72 -0.95
N THR A 269 7.18 -23.88 -1.51
CA THR A 269 7.33 -23.34 -2.88
C THR A 269 8.50 -22.35 -2.97
N TRP A 270 8.70 -21.48 -1.99
CA TRP A 270 9.88 -20.59 -1.95
C TRP A 270 11.19 -21.36 -1.88
N ARG A 271 11.23 -22.44 -1.10
CA ARG A 271 12.39 -23.36 -1.03
C ARG A 271 12.71 -23.99 -2.39
N LEU A 272 11.69 -24.42 -3.12
CA LEU A 272 11.83 -24.98 -4.47
C LEU A 272 12.35 -23.93 -5.46
N LEU A 273 11.79 -22.72 -5.42
CA LEU A 273 12.23 -21.62 -6.28
C LEU A 273 13.70 -21.29 -6.05
N PHE A 274 14.11 -21.20 -4.78
CA PHE A 274 15.50 -20.96 -4.41
C PHE A 274 16.44 -22.01 -4.99
N SER A 275 16.16 -23.31 -4.78
CA SER A 275 17.06 -24.38 -5.25
C SER A 275 17.12 -24.46 -6.78
N MET A 276 15.97 -24.38 -7.45
CA MET A 276 15.87 -24.54 -8.91
C MET A 276 16.48 -23.36 -9.67
N TYR A 277 16.10 -22.13 -9.33
CA TYR A 277 16.60 -20.95 -10.05
C TYR A 277 18.06 -20.64 -9.73
N LYS A 278 18.54 -21.01 -8.54
CA LYS A 278 19.97 -20.92 -8.23
C LYS A 278 20.78 -21.82 -9.14
N ASP A 279 20.35 -23.08 -9.33
CA ASP A 279 21.00 -24.00 -10.27
C ASP A 279 20.91 -23.53 -11.72
N ARG A 280 19.72 -23.14 -12.19
CA ARG A 280 19.51 -22.66 -13.57
C ARG A 280 20.41 -21.47 -13.90
N ILE A 281 20.41 -20.45 -13.04
CA ILE A 281 21.21 -19.24 -13.24
C ILE A 281 22.72 -19.56 -13.14
N GLN A 282 23.16 -20.39 -12.18
CA GLN A 282 24.57 -20.76 -12.06
C GLN A 282 25.06 -21.61 -13.25
N SER A 283 24.21 -22.48 -13.79
CA SER A 283 24.54 -23.36 -14.90
C SER A 283 24.79 -22.60 -16.20
N GLU A 284 23.99 -21.55 -16.48
CA GLU A 284 24.18 -20.68 -17.65
C GLU A 284 25.57 -20.01 -17.66
N PHE A 285 26.14 -19.73 -16.47
CA PHE A 285 27.50 -19.19 -16.37
C PHE A 285 28.58 -20.27 -16.51
N SER A 286 28.31 -21.52 -16.13
CA SER A 286 29.29 -22.60 -16.09
C SER A 286 29.44 -23.35 -17.42
N GLU A 287 28.41 -23.36 -18.28
CA GLU A 287 28.47 -24.01 -19.60
C GLU A 287 29.53 -23.37 -20.53
N SER A 288 29.97 -22.14 -20.26
CA SER A 288 30.96 -21.45 -21.08
C SER A 288 32.42 -21.88 -20.82
N GLU A 289 32.73 -22.62 -19.76
CA GLU A 289 34.11 -23.01 -19.39
C GLU A 289 34.37 -24.53 -19.40
N ALA A 290 33.35 -25.38 -19.59
CA ALA A 290 33.51 -26.83 -19.55
C ALA A 290 34.17 -27.39 -20.83
N MET A 291 35.51 -27.37 -20.86
CA MET A 291 36.29 -28.28 -21.72
C MET A 291 35.91 -29.73 -21.38
N MET A 292 35.69 -30.55 -22.41
CA MET A 292 35.49 -32.00 -22.28
C MET A 292 36.55 -32.63 -21.37
N THR A 293 36.15 -33.01 -20.15
CA THR A 293 36.95 -33.92 -19.34
C THR A 293 36.67 -35.34 -19.84
N ASP A 294 37.54 -35.85 -20.70
CA ASP A 294 37.54 -37.23 -21.18
C ASP A 294 37.62 -38.21 -19.99
N LEU A 295 36.48 -38.73 -19.53
CA LEU A 295 36.35 -39.82 -18.55
C LEU A 295 36.75 -41.18 -19.16
N VAL A 296 37.91 -41.26 -19.81
CA VAL A 296 38.41 -42.45 -20.53
C VAL A 296 39.16 -43.42 -19.60
N ASN A 297 39.11 -43.23 -18.28
CA ASN A 297 39.77 -44.13 -17.33
C ASN A 297 38.80 -45.17 -16.74
N ASN A 298 39.04 -46.44 -17.05
CA ASN A 298 38.27 -47.62 -16.58
C ASN A 298 38.30 -47.88 -15.06
N ASN A 299 38.92 -47.01 -14.25
CA ASN A 299 39.13 -47.20 -12.81
C ASN A 299 38.51 -46.07 -11.95
N VAL A 300 37.40 -45.50 -12.40
CA VAL A 300 36.70 -44.42 -11.68
C VAL A 300 35.63 -45.03 -10.76
N SER A 301 35.57 -44.56 -9.51
CA SER A 301 34.54 -44.98 -8.55
C SER A 301 33.13 -44.55 -9.00
N GLU A 302 32.09 -45.35 -8.71
CA GLU A 302 30.70 -45.07 -9.10
C GLU A 302 30.24 -43.67 -8.68
N ARG A 303 30.61 -43.23 -7.48
CA ARG A 303 30.28 -41.89 -6.98
C ARG A 303 30.73 -40.77 -7.93
N LYS A 304 31.95 -40.86 -8.49
CA LYS A 304 32.48 -39.84 -9.40
C LYS A 304 31.83 -39.88 -10.78
N ILE A 305 31.45 -41.08 -11.24
CA ILE A 305 30.68 -41.23 -12.48
C ILE A 305 29.36 -40.46 -12.33
N VAL A 306 28.72 -40.58 -11.17
CA VAL A 306 27.47 -39.87 -10.85
C VAL A 306 27.68 -38.37 -10.65
N GLU A 307 28.74 -37.95 -9.97
CA GLU A 307 29.10 -36.52 -9.83
C GLU A 307 29.34 -35.88 -11.22
N ALA A 308 30.10 -36.54 -12.09
CA ALA A 308 30.33 -36.07 -13.46
C ALA A 308 29.05 -36.07 -14.33
N LEU A 309 28.16 -37.05 -14.13
CA LEU A 309 26.84 -37.04 -14.78
C LEU A 309 26.04 -35.81 -14.36
N PHE A 310 26.00 -35.51 -13.06
CA PHE A 310 25.28 -34.35 -12.55
C PHE A 310 25.91 -33.04 -13.01
N GLU A 311 27.22 -32.94 -13.15
CA GLU A 311 27.87 -31.74 -13.71
C GLU A 311 27.51 -31.56 -15.20
N ARG A 312 27.56 -32.64 -15.99
CA ARG A 312 27.32 -32.62 -17.44
C ARG A 312 25.85 -32.43 -17.81
N GLU A 313 24.93 -33.04 -17.07
CA GLU A 313 23.51 -33.12 -17.44
C GLU A 313 22.61 -32.34 -16.47
N ALA A 314 22.26 -31.10 -16.86
CA ALA A 314 21.43 -30.22 -16.05
C ALA A 314 20.03 -30.78 -15.76
N SER A 315 19.40 -31.50 -16.69
CA SER A 315 18.06 -32.10 -16.49
C SER A 315 18.03 -33.12 -15.36
N THR A 316 19.04 -33.97 -15.28
CA THR A 316 19.16 -35.00 -14.24
C THR A 316 19.51 -34.37 -12.89
N ARG A 317 20.38 -33.35 -12.88
CA ARG A 317 20.71 -32.57 -11.68
C ARG A 317 19.49 -31.82 -11.13
N GLN A 318 18.71 -31.15 -11.97
CA GLN A 318 17.46 -30.48 -11.57
C GLN A 318 16.43 -31.48 -11.04
N SER A 319 16.33 -32.67 -11.64
CA SER A 319 15.47 -33.74 -11.13
C SER A 319 15.89 -34.21 -9.74
N GLN A 320 17.19 -34.29 -9.45
CA GLN A 320 17.69 -34.56 -8.11
C GLN A 320 17.37 -33.42 -7.11
N LEU A 321 17.42 -32.15 -7.55
CA LEU A 321 17.02 -31.03 -6.70
C LEU A 321 15.54 -31.07 -6.29
N VAL A 322 14.66 -31.58 -7.16
CA VAL A 322 13.25 -31.82 -6.82
C VAL A 322 13.13 -32.89 -5.73
N ILE A 323 13.91 -33.98 -5.83
CA ILE A 323 13.96 -35.01 -4.78
C ILE A 323 14.45 -34.42 -3.45
N ASP A 324 15.56 -33.68 -3.47
CA ASP A 324 16.13 -33.07 -2.27
C ASP A 324 15.15 -32.07 -1.62
N TRP A 325 14.39 -31.33 -2.43
CA TRP A 325 13.34 -30.44 -1.95
C TRP A 325 12.22 -31.21 -1.26
N LEU A 326 11.71 -32.27 -1.88
CA LEU A 326 10.67 -33.13 -1.32
C LEU A 326 11.14 -33.83 -0.03
N GLU A 327 12.39 -34.30 0.01
CA GLU A 327 12.98 -34.96 1.17
C GLU A 327 13.16 -33.95 2.34
N ARG A 328 13.59 -32.72 2.05
CA ARG A 328 13.67 -31.65 3.07
C ARG A 328 12.30 -31.25 3.62
N ASN A 329 11.28 -31.17 2.79
CA ASN A 329 9.92 -30.85 3.26
C ASN A 329 9.41 -31.95 4.20
N ALA A 330 9.59 -33.21 3.83
CA ALA A 330 9.23 -34.33 4.69
C ALA A 330 10.02 -34.35 6.01
N ALA A 331 11.31 -33.95 5.98
CA ALA A 331 12.12 -33.85 7.20
C ALA A 331 11.58 -32.84 8.22
N ASP A 332 10.99 -31.73 7.76
CA ASP A 332 10.35 -30.75 8.65
C ASP A 332 9.15 -31.37 9.39
N ASP A 333 8.41 -32.27 8.74
CA ASP A 333 7.22 -32.92 9.32
C ASP A 333 7.58 -34.08 10.26
N VAL A 334 8.72 -34.73 10.05
CA VAL A 334 9.23 -35.81 10.93
C VAL A 334 9.49 -35.30 12.35
N VAL A 335 9.96 -34.05 12.50
CA VAL A 335 10.27 -33.45 13.81
C VAL A 335 9.02 -33.32 14.67
N ASP A 336 7.87 -32.97 14.07
CA ASP A 336 6.58 -32.85 14.77
C ASP A 336 6.02 -34.21 15.23
N PHE A 337 6.41 -35.31 14.58
CA PHE A 337 5.89 -36.66 14.82
C PHE A 337 6.67 -37.45 15.89
N TYR A 338 7.95 -37.11 16.12
CA TYR A 338 8.91 -37.97 16.84
C TYR A 338 9.01 -37.75 18.36
N GLU A 339 8.53 -36.64 18.92
CA GLU A 339 8.70 -36.33 20.35
C GLU A 339 7.93 -37.26 21.32
N LYS A 340 7.15 -38.24 20.85
CA LYS A 340 6.17 -38.96 21.70
C LYS A 340 6.16 -40.49 21.65
N VAL A 341 7.03 -41.17 20.89
CA VAL A 341 6.90 -42.63 20.71
C VAL A 341 8.01 -43.43 21.37
N GLU A 342 7.64 -44.11 22.45
CA GLU A 342 8.46 -45.12 23.13
C GLU A 342 8.24 -46.49 22.45
N PHE A 343 9.31 -47.11 21.93
CA PHE A 343 9.29 -48.51 21.47
C PHE A 343 9.41 -49.44 22.68
N TYR A 344 8.70 -50.56 22.68
CA TYR A 344 8.79 -51.53 23.78
C TYR A 344 10.13 -52.26 23.79
N SER A 345 10.72 -52.52 22.62
CA SER A 345 12.06 -53.11 22.48
C SER A 345 13.15 -52.04 22.36
N GLN A 346 13.97 -51.86 23.40
CA GLN A 346 15.06 -50.87 23.41
C GLN A 346 16.47 -51.44 23.29
N SER A 347 16.63 -52.78 23.35
CA SER A 347 17.96 -53.40 23.40
C SER A 347 18.15 -54.66 22.57
N VAL A 348 17.09 -55.45 22.35
CA VAL A 348 17.16 -56.72 21.60
C VAL A 348 16.00 -56.80 20.61
N CYS A 349 16.25 -57.35 19.42
CA CYS A 349 15.23 -57.60 18.40
C CYS A 349 14.21 -58.64 18.91
N TRP A 350 12.92 -58.35 18.75
CA TRP A 350 11.80 -59.24 19.09
C TRP A 350 11.89 -59.81 20.52
N GLU A 351 12.03 -58.91 21.51
CA GLU A 351 12.23 -59.27 22.92
C GLU A 351 11.12 -60.17 23.47
N ASN A 352 9.86 -59.94 23.09
CA ASN A 352 8.73 -60.74 23.58
C ASN A 352 8.71 -62.14 22.98
N THR A 353 9.09 -62.27 21.71
CA THR A 353 9.23 -63.55 20.99
C THR A 353 10.39 -64.35 21.58
N LEU A 354 11.53 -63.71 21.82
CA LEU A 354 12.69 -64.31 22.49
C LEU A 354 12.32 -64.81 23.89
N HIS A 355 11.64 -63.98 24.68
CA HIS A 355 11.20 -64.34 26.01
C HIS A 355 10.24 -65.54 26.00
N THR A 356 9.29 -65.57 25.06
CA THR A 356 8.36 -66.70 24.90
C THR A 356 9.08 -67.99 24.49
N LEU A 357 10.11 -67.90 23.66
CA LEU A 357 10.94 -69.05 23.27
C LEU A 357 11.82 -69.55 24.42
N GLN A 358 12.42 -68.65 25.19
CA GLN A 358 13.26 -69.00 26.35
C GLN A 358 12.46 -69.61 27.50
N GLN A 359 11.22 -69.16 27.70
CA GLN A 359 10.35 -69.68 28.76
C GLN A 359 9.84 -71.11 28.49
N GLY A 360 10.02 -71.64 27.27
CA GLY A 360 9.79 -73.05 26.96
C GLY A 360 8.39 -73.57 27.32
N THR A 361 7.37 -72.71 27.29
CA THR A 361 6.00 -73.11 27.66
C THR A 361 5.40 -73.95 26.54
N GLY A 362 5.49 -75.27 26.73
CA GLY A 362 4.83 -76.26 25.89
C GLY A 362 3.35 -75.94 25.74
N LEU A 363 2.88 -76.06 24.49
CA LEU A 363 1.49 -76.28 24.07
C LEU A 363 0.44 -76.14 25.19
N THR A 364 0.14 -74.91 25.60
CA THR A 364 -1.20 -74.65 26.14
C THR A 364 -2.15 -74.79 24.96
N HIS A 365 -3.10 -75.73 25.05
CA HIS A 365 -4.08 -76.02 23.99
C HIS A 365 -4.76 -74.72 23.54
N GLY A 366 -4.35 -74.19 22.38
CA GLY A 366 -4.87 -72.96 21.79
C GLY A 366 -3.85 -71.86 21.47
N SER A 367 -2.61 -71.92 21.96
CA SER A 367 -1.58 -70.91 21.62
C SER A 367 -0.93 -71.22 20.26
N ARG A 368 -0.89 -70.20 19.38
CA ARG A 368 -0.27 -70.29 18.04
C ARG A 368 1.20 -70.71 18.12
N ALA A 369 1.66 -71.50 17.15
CA ALA A 369 3.07 -71.84 17.03
C ALA A 369 3.86 -70.61 16.55
N LEU A 370 4.68 -70.02 17.43
CA LEU A 370 5.60 -68.92 17.10
C LEU A 370 6.84 -69.45 16.35
N VAL A 371 7.60 -68.50 15.79
CA VAL A 371 8.89 -68.74 15.11
C VAL A 371 9.88 -69.41 16.07
N THR A 372 10.66 -70.39 15.61
CA THR A 372 11.63 -71.14 16.44
C THR A 372 13.04 -70.57 16.42
N GLU A 373 13.34 -69.69 15.45
CA GLU A 373 14.66 -69.09 15.23
C GLU A 373 14.51 -67.57 15.18
N MET A 374 15.59 -66.84 15.50
CA MET A 374 15.58 -65.37 15.69
C MET A 374 16.24 -64.60 14.54
N ASP A 375 16.58 -65.28 13.44
CA ASP A 375 17.08 -64.64 12.22
C ASP A 375 15.96 -63.90 11.47
N PRO A 376 16.28 -62.84 10.70
CA PRO A 376 15.30 -61.96 10.10
C PRO A 376 14.36 -62.64 9.09
N ASP A 377 14.79 -63.71 8.43
CA ASP A 377 13.97 -64.46 7.48
C ASP A 377 13.20 -65.62 8.12
N ALA A 378 13.38 -65.90 9.42
CA ALA A 378 12.68 -66.97 10.12
C ALA A 378 11.14 -66.88 10.04
N PRO A 379 10.48 -65.70 10.16
CA PRO A 379 9.02 -65.59 10.01
C PRO A 379 8.53 -66.03 8.62
N ILE A 380 9.29 -65.68 7.58
CA ILE A 380 8.98 -65.98 6.17
C ILE A 380 9.29 -67.45 5.87
N ARG A 381 10.50 -67.90 6.21
CA ARG A 381 11.00 -69.27 5.97
C ARG A 381 10.16 -70.33 6.69
N GLN A 382 9.76 -70.08 7.94
CA GLN A 382 8.99 -71.03 8.74
C GLN A 382 7.48 -70.86 8.59
N GLN A 383 7.03 -69.75 7.97
CA GLN A 383 5.61 -69.34 7.89
C GLN A 383 4.93 -69.30 9.26
N ARG A 384 5.65 -68.79 10.27
CA ARG A 384 5.15 -68.66 11.65
C ARG A 384 5.15 -67.19 12.08
N PRO A 385 4.16 -66.73 12.85
CA PRO A 385 4.10 -65.35 13.30
C PRO A 385 5.02 -65.09 14.49
N LEU A 386 5.49 -63.85 14.60
CA LEU A 386 6.10 -63.26 15.80
C LEU A 386 5.05 -63.08 16.91
N ALA A 387 5.47 -62.77 18.14
CA ALA A 387 4.56 -62.30 19.19
C ALA A 387 3.78 -61.05 18.74
N ASP A 388 2.56 -60.84 19.22
CA ASP A 388 1.67 -59.77 18.71
C ASP A 388 2.26 -58.37 18.96
N LEU A 389 2.82 -58.15 20.15
CA LEU A 389 3.49 -56.89 20.50
C LEU A 389 4.71 -56.63 19.61
N ASP A 390 5.53 -57.66 19.36
CA ASP A 390 6.68 -57.52 18.47
C ASP A 390 6.25 -57.28 17.02
N LYS A 391 5.14 -57.88 16.58
CA LYS A 391 4.59 -57.65 15.24
C LYS A 391 4.11 -56.21 15.08
N GLU A 392 3.42 -55.66 16.08
CA GLU A 392 3.01 -54.25 16.07
C GLU A 392 4.20 -53.30 16.08
N ASP A 393 5.21 -53.57 16.91
CA ASP A 393 6.44 -52.79 16.96
C ASP A 393 7.23 -52.85 15.66
N GLU A 394 7.25 -54.01 15.00
CA GLU A 394 7.86 -54.19 13.68
C GLU A 394 7.15 -53.32 12.63
N VAL A 395 5.81 -53.31 12.61
CA VAL A 395 5.04 -52.46 11.67
C VAL A 395 5.30 -50.99 11.92
N ARG A 396 5.32 -50.55 13.20
CA ARG A 396 5.66 -49.18 13.57
C ARG A 396 7.07 -48.82 13.11
N LEU A 397 8.06 -49.65 13.46
CA LEU A 397 9.46 -49.45 13.09
C LEU A 397 9.64 -49.33 11.58
N LEU A 398 9.00 -50.21 10.80
CA LEU A 398 9.05 -50.16 9.34
C LEU A 398 8.42 -48.89 8.77
N LYS A 399 7.29 -48.44 9.32
CA LYS A 399 6.69 -47.15 8.94
C LYS A 399 7.67 -46.00 9.21
N TYR A 400 8.32 -45.98 10.37
CA TYR A 400 9.32 -44.96 10.69
C TYR A 400 10.56 -44.99 9.79
N ILE A 401 11.07 -46.18 9.45
CA ILE A 401 12.19 -46.32 8.51
C ILE A 401 11.80 -45.76 7.15
N PHE A 402 10.59 -46.06 6.68
CA PHE A 402 10.08 -45.49 5.43
C PHE A 402 9.95 -43.97 5.51
N THR A 403 9.43 -43.41 6.60
CA THR A 403 9.34 -41.96 6.79
C THR A 403 10.72 -41.29 6.82
N TYR A 404 11.71 -41.88 7.50
CA TYR A 404 13.08 -41.36 7.49
C TYR A 404 13.73 -41.44 6.12
N LEU A 405 13.47 -42.51 5.36
CA LEU A 405 13.92 -42.63 3.98
C LEU A 405 13.28 -41.54 3.10
N ARG A 406 11.98 -41.30 3.28
CA ARG A 406 11.23 -40.24 2.60
C ARG A 406 11.71 -38.84 2.96
N ALA A 407 12.32 -38.66 4.14
CA ALA A 407 12.96 -37.44 4.60
C ALA A 407 14.45 -37.31 4.20
N GLY A 408 15.00 -38.27 3.44
CA GLY A 408 16.44 -38.31 3.10
C GLY A 408 17.37 -38.57 4.29
N GLN A 409 16.83 -38.91 5.46
CA GLN A 409 17.56 -39.12 6.71
C GLN A 409 17.99 -40.58 6.89
N LEU A 410 18.69 -41.13 5.89
CA LEU A 410 19.13 -42.54 5.88
C LEU A 410 19.97 -42.91 7.13
N LYS A 411 20.81 -41.99 7.61
CA LYS A 411 21.65 -42.20 8.80
C LYS A 411 20.82 -42.35 10.08
N GLU A 412 19.76 -41.56 10.23
CA GLU A 412 18.86 -41.68 11.39
C GLU A 412 18.01 -42.95 11.30
N ALA A 413 17.56 -43.34 10.10
CA ALA A 413 16.91 -44.65 9.89
C ALA A 413 17.81 -45.82 10.33
N GLN A 414 19.10 -45.80 9.97
CA GLN A 414 20.08 -46.80 10.39
C GLN A 414 20.33 -46.76 11.90
N ARG A 415 20.41 -45.57 12.49
CA ARG A 415 20.56 -45.41 13.94
C ARG A 415 19.36 -45.98 14.68
N LEU A 416 18.14 -45.75 14.18
CA LEU A 416 16.92 -46.33 14.72
C LEU A 416 16.95 -47.86 14.64
N CYS A 417 17.31 -48.42 13.47
CA CYS A 417 17.47 -49.87 13.31
C CYS A 417 18.44 -50.46 14.34
N ARG A 418 19.60 -49.83 14.55
CA ARG A 418 20.59 -50.27 15.56
C ARG A 418 20.05 -50.16 16.98
N LYS A 419 19.31 -49.10 17.31
CA LYS A 419 18.69 -48.90 18.63
C LYS A 419 17.64 -49.98 18.92
N CYS A 420 16.88 -50.42 17.91
CA CYS A 420 15.91 -51.50 18.02
C CYS A 420 16.53 -52.92 17.94
N GLY A 421 17.87 -53.04 17.93
CA GLY A 421 18.56 -54.34 17.86
C GLY A 421 18.59 -54.98 16.46
N GLN A 422 18.20 -54.25 15.41
CA GLN A 422 18.16 -54.71 14.02
C GLN A 422 19.32 -54.19 13.19
N SER A 423 20.54 -54.45 13.64
CA SER A 423 21.77 -54.05 12.95
C SER A 423 21.90 -54.64 11.54
N TRP A 424 21.26 -55.79 11.29
CA TRP A 424 21.19 -56.42 9.97
C TRP A 424 20.43 -55.53 8.97
N ARG A 425 19.33 -54.90 9.37
CA ARG A 425 18.57 -53.97 8.52
C ARG A 425 19.33 -52.67 8.29
N ALA A 426 20.05 -52.19 9.31
CA ALA A 426 20.97 -51.06 9.11
C ALA A 426 22.03 -51.39 8.04
N ALA A 427 22.51 -52.63 7.98
CA ALA A 427 23.46 -53.09 6.97
C ALA A 427 22.82 -53.25 5.58
N THR A 428 21.55 -53.69 5.46
CA THR A 428 20.87 -53.75 4.16
C THR A 428 20.69 -52.35 3.57
N LEU A 429 20.37 -51.35 4.38
CA LEU A 429 20.25 -49.94 3.97
C LEU A 429 21.57 -49.33 3.49
N GLU A 430 22.72 -49.75 4.03
CA GLU A 430 24.05 -49.33 3.55
C GLU A 430 24.34 -49.82 2.11
N GLY A 431 23.71 -50.92 1.67
CA GLY A 431 23.97 -51.52 0.36
C GLY A 431 23.57 -50.65 -0.83
N TRP A 432 22.73 -49.62 -0.62
CA TRP A 432 22.36 -48.64 -1.64
C TRP A 432 23.49 -47.67 -2.01
N ARG A 433 24.42 -47.41 -1.07
CA ARG A 433 25.46 -46.38 -1.26
C ARG A 433 26.38 -46.73 -2.43
N LEU A 434 26.64 -45.73 -3.27
CA LEU A 434 27.56 -45.81 -4.40
C LEU A 434 28.96 -46.17 -3.92
N HIS A 435 29.63 -47.08 -4.63
CA HIS A 435 31.00 -47.44 -4.31
C HIS A 435 31.95 -46.25 -4.54
N HIS A 436 32.71 -45.90 -3.50
CA HIS A 436 33.72 -44.85 -3.55
C HIS A 436 34.98 -45.26 -2.80
N ASP A 437 36.09 -45.28 -3.53
CA ASP A 437 37.42 -45.45 -2.98
C ASP A 437 38.19 -44.12 -3.11
N PRO A 438 38.35 -43.35 -2.01
CA PRO A 438 39.09 -42.09 -2.02
C PRO A 438 40.59 -42.30 -2.32
N ASN A 439 41.12 -43.51 -2.11
CA ASN A 439 42.55 -43.80 -2.25
C ASN A 439 42.99 -43.95 -3.71
N MET A 440 42.04 -44.07 -4.64
CA MET A 440 42.31 -44.21 -6.07
C MET A 440 42.81 -42.92 -6.74
N GLU A 441 42.71 -41.75 -6.08
CA GLU A 441 43.11 -40.45 -6.64
C GLU A 441 44.57 -40.08 -6.44
N GLY A 442 45.31 -40.80 -5.60
CA GLY A 442 46.73 -40.54 -5.33
C GLY A 442 46.98 -39.12 -4.81
N GLY A 443 46.87 -38.91 -3.50
CA GLY A 443 47.10 -37.56 -2.94
C GLY A 443 47.21 -37.44 -1.42
N SER A 444 46.81 -38.45 -0.64
CA SER A 444 46.92 -38.44 0.82
C SER A 444 47.94 -39.46 1.32
N SER A 445 48.77 -39.06 2.30
CA SER A 445 49.68 -39.98 3.02
C SER A 445 48.93 -40.94 3.97
N GLU A 446 47.65 -40.67 4.25
CA GLU A 446 46.77 -41.51 5.07
C GLU A 446 45.69 -42.15 4.19
N LEU A 447 45.46 -43.46 4.40
CA LEU A 447 44.42 -44.21 3.72
C LEU A 447 43.05 -43.88 4.34
N ALA A 448 42.12 -43.40 3.52
CA ALA A 448 40.74 -43.17 3.92
C ALA A 448 39.92 -44.47 3.78
N PRO A 449 38.85 -44.68 4.60
CA PRO A 449 38.00 -45.85 4.48
C PRO A 449 37.24 -45.84 3.15
N VAL A 450 37.15 -47.01 2.51
CA VAL A 450 36.31 -47.22 1.31
C VAL A 450 34.84 -47.24 1.73
N GLU A 451 34.00 -46.52 0.99
CA GLU A 451 32.56 -46.43 1.24
C GLU A 451 31.74 -47.11 0.14
N GLY A 452 30.54 -47.58 0.52
CA GLY A 452 29.56 -48.15 -0.41
C GLY A 452 29.80 -49.61 -0.78
N ASN A 453 28.96 -50.11 -1.68
CA ASN A 453 28.95 -51.52 -2.07
C ASN A 453 29.51 -51.70 -3.50
N PRO A 454 30.66 -52.38 -3.70
CA PRO A 454 31.20 -52.61 -5.04
C PRO A 454 30.28 -53.47 -5.92
N ASN A 455 29.46 -54.34 -5.29
CA ASN A 455 28.47 -55.24 -5.91
C ASN A 455 27.03 -54.71 -5.75
N ARG A 456 26.85 -53.40 -5.93
CA ARG A 456 25.54 -52.73 -5.79
C ARG A 456 24.48 -53.28 -6.75
N ASP A 457 24.86 -53.69 -7.96
CA ASP A 457 24.01 -54.35 -8.95
C ASP A 457 23.30 -55.60 -8.40
N VAL A 458 24.06 -56.50 -7.74
CA VAL A 458 23.53 -57.72 -7.13
C VAL A 458 22.59 -57.35 -5.98
N TRP A 459 22.99 -56.40 -5.13
CA TRP A 459 22.15 -55.89 -4.04
C TRP A 459 20.82 -55.35 -4.57
N LYS A 460 20.86 -54.55 -5.64
CA LYS A 460 19.67 -53.96 -6.28
C LYS A 460 18.73 -55.04 -6.83
N ALA A 461 19.28 -56.06 -7.49
CA ALA A 461 18.51 -57.19 -8.02
C ALA A 461 17.88 -58.05 -6.90
N VAL A 462 18.54 -58.19 -5.74
CA VAL A 462 17.97 -58.86 -4.56
C VAL A 462 16.86 -58.01 -3.94
N CYS A 463 17.10 -56.71 -3.71
CA CYS A 463 16.10 -55.79 -3.18
C CYS A 463 14.86 -55.68 -4.07
N TRP A 464 15.03 -55.70 -5.39
CA TRP A 464 13.92 -55.74 -6.33
C TRP A 464 13.04 -56.98 -6.14
N ARG A 465 13.65 -58.16 -6.03
CA ARG A 465 12.92 -59.42 -5.78
C ARG A 465 12.22 -59.41 -4.42
N MET A 466 12.89 -58.87 -3.39
CA MET A 466 12.32 -58.76 -2.05
C MET A 466 11.10 -57.81 -2.02
N ALA A 467 11.13 -56.71 -2.78
CA ALA A 467 10.00 -55.79 -2.88
C ALA A 467 8.75 -56.41 -3.54
N GLN A 468 8.95 -57.41 -4.41
CA GLN A 468 7.86 -58.15 -5.08
C GLN A 468 7.27 -59.28 -4.23
N ASP A 469 7.92 -59.65 -3.13
CA ASP A 469 7.44 -60.71 -2.26
C ASP A 469 6.25 -60.22 -1.41
N GLU A 470 5.07 -60.76 -1.67
CA GLU A 470 3.84 -60.42 -0.95
C GLU A 470 3.85 -60.85 0.52
N GLN A 471 4.76 -61.74 0.92
CA GLN A 471 4.93 -62.16 2.31
C GLN A 471 5.61 -61.08 3.17
N VAL A 472 6.31 -60.14 2.54
CA VAL A 472 6.98 -59.02 3.19
C VAL A 472 5.99 -57.88 3.43
N HIS A 473 6.13 -57.18 4.57
CA HIS A 473 5.24 -56.09 4.93
C HIS A 473 5.33 -54.91 3.95
N LEU A 474 4.21 -54.19 3.75
CA LEU A 474 4.09 -53.06 2.80
C LEU A 474 5.24 -52.04 2.91
N TYR A 475 5.49 -51.49 4.10
CA TYR A 475 6.55 -50.48 4.28
C TYR A 475 7.96 -51.03 4.07
N GLU A 476 8.21 -52.32 4.34
CA GLU A 476 9.51 -52.93 4.06
C GLU A 476 9.72 -53.12 2.56
N ARG A 477 8.68 -53.56 1.85
CA ARG A 477 8.67 -53.60 0.39
C ARG A 477 8.89 -52.21 -0.19
N ALA A 478 8.23 -51.19 0.35
CA ALA A 478 8.38 -49.81 -0.10
C ALA A 478 9.80 -49.26 0.11
N VAL A 479 10.45 -49.54 1.25
CA VAL A 479 11.84 -49.16 1.51
C VAL A 479 12.78 -49.75 0.45
N TYR A 480 12.68 -51.07 0.20
CA TYR A 480 13.53 -51.71 -0.79
C TYR A 480 13.14 -51.34 -2.22
N ALA A 481 11.86 -51.07 -2.50
CA ALA A 481 11.37 -50.58 -3.78
C ALA A 481 11.95 -49.19 -4.10
N ALA A 482 11.94 -48.26 -3.13
CA ALA A 482 12.51 -46.93 -3.30
C ALA A 482 14.01 -46.95 -3.58
N LEU A 483 14.77 -47.82 -2.91
CA LEU A 483 16.21 -47.91 -3.11
C LEU A 483 16.61 -48.72 -4.36
N SER A 484 15.74 -49.62 -4.83
CA SER A 484 15.99 -50.46 -6.02
C SER A 484 15.36 -49.93 -7.31
N GLY A 485 14.54 -48.87 -7.24
CA GLY A 485 13.88 -48.24 -8.38
C GLY A 485 12.56 -48.89 -8.81
N ASN A 486 11.89 -49.67 -7.93
CA ASN A 486 10.63 -50.35 -8.26
C ASN A 486 9.40 -49.48 -7.97
N LEU A 487 8.96 -48.71 -8.96
CA LEU A 487 7.82 -47.79 -8.80
C LEU A 487 6.51 -48.49 -8.38
N LYS A 488 6.20 -49.64 -8.99
CA LYS A 488 4.90 -50.33 -8.78
C LYS A 488 4.69 -50.73 -7.32
N GLU A 489 5.74 -51.21 -6.67
CA GLU A 489 5.71 -51.68 -5.28
C GLU A 489 5.91 -50.53 -4.27
N LEU A 490 6.35 -49.37 -4.73
CA LEU A 490 6.54 -48.16 -3.92
C LEU A 490 5.23 -47.37 -3.74
N LEU A 491 4.48 -47.17 -4.83
CA LEU A 491 3.25 -46.35 -4.83
C LEU A 491 2.20 -46.73 -3.76
N PRO A 492 1.97 -48.01 -3.41
CA PRO A 492 0.98 -48.35 -2.40
C PRO A 492 1.30 -47.87 -0.98
N ALA A 493 2.55 -47.45 -0.71
CA ALA A 493 2.95 -46.85 0.57
C ALA A 493 2.94 -45.32 0.55
N CYS A 494 2.69 -44.68 -0.60
CA CYS A 494 2.65 -43.23 -0.79
C CYS A 494 1.22 -42.71 -0.61
N GLU A 495 1.02 -41.77 0.33
CA GLU A 495 -0.32 -41.30 0.71
C GLU A 495 -0.68 -39.93 0.08
N SER A 496 0.29 -39.02 -0.09
CA SER A 496 0.08 -37.65 -0.61
C SER A 496 0.63 -37.43 -2.02
N TRP A 497 0.25 -36.31 -2.64
CA TRP A 497 0.81 -35.88 -3.93
C TRP A 497 2.33 -35.73 -3.91
N GLU A 498 2.90 -35.16 -2.84
CA GLU A 498 4.35 -35.02 -2.68
C GLU A 498 5.06 -36.37 -2.60
N ASP A 499 4.44 -37.37 -1.97
CA ASP A 499 4.98 -38.74 -1.89
C ASP A 499 4.98 -39.43 -3.24
N TRP A 500 3.89 -39.28 -4.00
CA TRP A 500 3.81 -39.79 -5.35
C TRP A 500 4.86 -39.12 -6.24
N LEU A 501 4.95 -37.79 -6.22
CA LEU A 501 5.95 -37.05 -6.99
C LEU A 501 7.39 -37.50 -6.64
N TRP A 502 7.68 -37.65 -5.34
CA TRP A 502 8.98 -38.15 -4.87
C TRP A 502 9.28 -39.55 -5.41
N ALA A 503 8.32 -40.47 -5.36
CA ALA A 503 8.47 -41.84 -5.86
C ALA A 503 8.81 -41.86 -7.36
N TYR A 504 8.08 -41.09 -8.19
CA TYR A 504 8.35 -41.00 -9.63
C TYR A 504 9.74 -40.42 -9.93
N TYR A 505 10.08 -39.28 -9.31
CA TYR A 505 11.38 -38.64 -9.54
C TYR A 505 12.55 -39.50 -9.04
N LYS A 506 12.39 -40.18 -7.90
CA LYS A 506 13.41 -41.08 -7.35
C LYS A 506 13.74 -42.22 -8.31
N VAL A 507 12.72 -42.85 -8.88
CA VAL A 507 12.88 -43.93 -9.87
C VAL A 507 13.46 -43.41 -11.18
N MET A 508 13.03 -42.24 -11.64
CA MET A 508 13.53 -41.60 -12.85
C MET A 508 15.05 -41.32 -12.76
N VAL A 509 15.50 -40.69 -11.66
CA VAL A 509 16.92 -40.40 -11.43
C VAL A 509 17.71 -41.70 -11.23
N ASP A 510 17.20 -42.65 -10.45
CA ASP A 510 17.87 -43.93 -10.24
C ASP A 510 18.08 -44.71 -11.55
N SER A 511 17.09 -44.74 -12.44
CA SER A 511 17.21 -45.36 -13.77
C SER A 511 18.28 -44.69 -14.63
N ARG A 512 18.33 -43.35 -14.65
CA ARG A 512 19.31 -42.61 -15.44
C ARG A 512 20.73 -42.76 -14.91
N VAL A 513 20.89 -42.74 -13.59
CA VAL A 513 22.16 -43.00 -12.89
C VAL A 513 22.65 -44.42 -13.17
N GLU A 514 21.77 -45.42 -13.07
CA GLU A 514 22.09 -46.81 -13.34
C GLU A 514 22.51 -47.04 -14.79
N GLN A 515 21.85 -46.35 -15.75
CA GLN A 515 22.23 -46.38 -17.17
C GLN A 515 23.64 -45.83 -17.40
N GLU A 516 24.01 -44.72 -16.74
CA GLU A 516 25.36 -44.14 -16.86
C GLU A 516 26.42 -45.07 -16.26
N ILE A 517 26.18 -45.58 -15.05
CA ILE A 517 27.10 -46.50 -14.37
C ILE A 517 27.33 -47.75 -15.24
N ARG A 518 26.28 -48.35 -15.79
CA ARG A 518 26.37 -49.53 -16.68
C ARG A 518 27.09 -49.25 -18.00
N THR A 519 27.07 -48.00 -18.47
CA THR A 519 27.72 -47.60 -19.73
C THR A 519 29.21 -47.33 -19.54
N VAL A 520 29.57 -46.64 -18.45
CA VAL A 520 30.95 -46.22 -18.17
C VAL A 520 31.75 -47.34 -17.50
N ARG A 521 31.12 -48.13 -16.65
CA ARG A 521 31.81 -49.17 -15.86
C ARG A 521 31.91 -50.47 -16.68
N GLY A 522 33.12 -50.77 -17.17
CA GLY A 522 33.45 -51.99 -17.92
C GLY A 522 34.31 -53.00 -17.16
N ASP A 523 34.49 -52.83 -15.85
CA ASP A 523 35.39 -53.63 -15.00
C ASP A 523 34.90 -55.08 -14.77
N ARG A 524 33.57 -55.30 -14.74
CA ARG A 524 32.94 -56.61 -14.53
C ARG A 524 31.60 -56.74 -15.25
N PRO A 525 31.15 -57.97 -15.59
CA PRO A 525 29.78 -58.19 -16.04
C PRO A 525 28.81 -57.92 -14.89
N MET A 526 27.90 -56.95 -15.08
CA MET A 526 26.90 -56.60 -14.08
C MET A 526 25.68 -57.53 -14.14
N GLU A 527 25.05 -57.76 -12.99
CA GLU A 527 23.81 -58.53 -12.89
C GLU A 527 22.69 -57.84 -13.70
N PRO A 528 21.94 -58.60 -14.53
CA PRO A 528 20.84 -58.03 -15.32
C PRO A 528 19.67 -57.64 -14.42
N LEU A 529 19.21 -56.40 -14.56
CA LEU A 529 17.96 -55.94 -13.93
C LEU A 529 16.74 -56.39 -14.76
N PRO A 530 15.57 -56.58 -14.13
CA PRO A 530 14.35 -56.98 -14.83
C PRO A 530 13.94 -55.98 -15.93
N PRO A 531 13.31 -56.43 -17.04
CA PRO A 531 12.85 -55.54 -18.11
C PRO A 531 11.96 -54.40 -17.61
N ALA A 532 11.08 -54.70 -16.65
CA ALA A 532 10.18 -53.72 -16.04
C ALA A 532 10.89 -52.51 -15.38
N TYR A 533 12.19 -52.62 -15.08
CA TYR A 533 13.01 -51.51 -14.60
C TYR A 533 13.26 -50.47 -15.71
N TRP A 534 13.44 -50.92 -16.96
CA TRP A 534 13.80 -50.09 -18.11
C TRP A 534 12.60 -49.70 -18.99
N ASP A 535 11.51 -50.46 -18.94
CA ASP A 535 10.38 -50.34 -19.88
C ASP A 535 9.61 -49.01 -19.76
N ARG A 536 9.72 -48.27 -18.64
CA ARG A 536 9.06 -46.97 -18.44
C ARG A 536 10.02 -45.81 -18.65
N VAL A 537 9.89 -45.11 -19.77
CA VAL A 537 10.56 -43.82 -19.98
C VAL A 537 9.82 -42.75 -19.20
N LEU A 538 10.33 -42.43 -18.01
CA LEU A 538 9.82 -41.36 -17.18
C LEU A 538 10.42 -40.02 -17.64
N THR A 539 9.55 -39.06 -17.92
CA THR A 539 9.92 -37.65 -18.17
C THR A 539 9.10 -36.77 -17.23
N PRO A 540 9.60 -35.59 -16.84
CA PRO A 540 8.86 -34.65 -16.00
C PRO A 540 7.40 -34.42 -16.47
N ASP A 541 7.20 -34.15 -17.76
CA ASP A 541 5.86 -33.97 -18.35
C ASP A 541 4.96 -35.20 -18.23
N ALA A 542 5.51 -36.40 -18.45
CA ALA A 542 4.76 -37.64 -18.33
C ALA A 542 4.37 -37.93 -16.88
N ILE A 543 5.27 -37.65 -15.92
CA ILE A 543 5.03 -37.82 -14.49
C ILE A 543 3.85 -36.94 -14.06
N PHE A 544 3.87 -35.64 -14.38
CA PHE A 544 2.77 -34.76 -14.00
C PHE A 544 1.44 -35.11 -14.68
N LYS A 545 1.46 -35.66 -15.91
CA LYS A 545 0.25 -36.19 -16.55
C LYS A 545 -0.28 -37.43 -15.82
N GLU A 546 0.59 -38.36 -15.41
CA GLU A 546 0.22 -39.56 -14.66
C GLU A 546 -0.33 -39.21 -13.26
N LEU A 547 0.23 -38.19 -12.59
CA LEU A 547 -0.28 -37.67 -11.31
C LEU A 547 -1.68 -37.06 -11.46
N GLN A 548 -1.92 -36.27 -12.51
CA GLN A 548 -3.24 -35.68 -12.79
C GLN A 548 -4.30 -36.74 -13.15
N SER A 549 -3.88 -37.86 -13.75
CA SER A 549 -4.75 -39.00 -14.06
C SER A 549 -4.64 -40.13 -13.02
N SER A 550 -4.19 -39.84 -11.81
CA SER A 550 -3.93 -40.86 -10.79
C SER A 550 -5.22 -41.61 -10.41
N PRO A 551 -5.15 -42.94 -10.14
CA PRO A 551 -6.31 -43.68 -9.62
C PRO A 551 -6.68 -43.29 -8.19
N HIS A 552 -5.83 -42.56 -7.47
CA HIS A 552 -6.09 -42.12 -6.10
C HIS A 552 -6.76 -40.75 -6.10
N GLU A 553 -8.05 -40.71 -5.73
CA GLU A 553 -8.89 -39.49 -5.71
C GLU A 553 -8.24 -38.34 -4.92
N GLY A 554 -7.57 -38.63 -3.79
CA GLY A 554 -6.88 -37.61 -3.00
C GLY A 554 -5.72 -36.93 -3.75
N VAL A 555 -4.91 -37.72 -4.46
CA VAL A 555 -3.75 -37.21 -5.21
C VAL A 555 -4.21 -36.39 -6.42
N GLN A 556 -5.33 -36.80 -7.03
CA GLN A 556 -5.95 -36.05 -8.12
C GLN A 556 -6.45 -34.67 -7.65
N LEU A 557 -7.13 -34.61 -6.50
CA LEU A 557 -7.60 -33.34 -5.93
C LEU A 557 -6.43 -32.45 -5.52
N GLU A 558 -5.41 -33.00 -4.88
CA GLU A 558 -4.20 -32.27 -4.51
C GLU A 558 -3.46 -31.74 -5.76
N ALA A 559 -3.42 -32.49 -6.85
CA ALA A 559 -2.80 -32.05 -8.11
C ALA A 559 -3.50 -30.83 -8.76
N GLU A 560 -4.75 -30.54 -8.38
CA GLU A 560 -5.51 -29.37 -8.82
C GLU A 560 -5.35 -28.17 -7.89
N GLU A 561 -4.66 -28.31 -6.76
CA GLU A 561 -4.42 -27.20 -5.85
C GLU A 561 -3.49 -26.14 -6.46
N PRO A 562 -3.73 -24.83 -6.22
CA PRO A 562 -2.96 -23.76 -6.84
C PRO A 562 -1.45 -23.86 -6.63
N PHE A 563 -1.00 -24.19 -5.41
CA PHE A 563 0.43 -24.31 -5.12
C PHE A 563 1.09 -25.48 -5.83
N HIS A 564 0.43 -26.65 -5.93
CA HIS A 564 0.96 -27.78 -6.69
C HIS A 564 1.02 -27.50 -8.20
N ILE A 565 0.04 -26.76 -8.74
CA ILE A 565 0.08 -26.27 -10.12
C ILE A 565 1.26 -25.32 -10.32
N ILE A 566 1.48 -24.37 -9.41
CA ILE A 566 2.63 -23.46 -9.44
C ILE A 566 3.94 -24.25 -9.41
N GLN A 567 4.08 -25.19 -8.47
CA GLN A 567 5.28 -26.03 -8.31
C GLN A 567 5.54 -26.87 -9.57
N LYS A 568 4.50 -27.45 -10.18
CA LYS A 568 4.58 -28.15 -11.46
C LYS A 568 5.20 -27.27 -12.54
N TYR A 569 4.67 -26.06 -12.76
CA TYR A 569 5.20 -25.16 -13.79
C TYR A 569 6.63 -24.70 -13.50
N ILE A 570 6.97 -24.45 -12.22
CA ILE A 570 8.34 -24.12 -11.81
C ILE A 570 9.31 -25.25 -12.17
N ILE A 571 8.93 -26.50 -11.86
CA ILE A 571 9.73 -27.70 -12.13
C ILE A 571 9.90 -27.90 -13.64
N LEU A 572 8.82 -27.78 -14.42
CA LEU A 572 8.86 -27.88 -15.89
C LEU A 572 9.60 -26.70 -16.55
N GLY A 573 9.72 -25.57 -15.86
CA GLY A 573 10.35 -24.36 -16.40
C GLY A 573 9.46 -23.53 -17.32
N ASP A 574 8.15 -23.82 -17.38
CA ASP A 574 7.18 -23.08 -18.20
C ASP A 574 6.57 -21.92 -17.39
N VAL A 575 7.26 -20.78 -17.40
CA VAL A 575 6.82 -19.55 -16.72
C VAL A 575 5.65 -18.88 -17.44
N ASP A 576 5.57 -19.00 -18.77
CA ASP A 576 4.53 -18.38 -19.57
C ASP A 576 3.16 -19.04 -19.36
N GLY A 577 3.12 -20.38 -19.27
CA GLY A 577 1.91 -21.12 -18.91
C GLY A 577 1.48 -20.89 -17.46
N LEU A 578 2.45 -20.70 -16.56
CA LEU A 578 2.19 -20.33 -15.16
C LEU A 578 1.48 -18.98 -15.05
N VAL A 579 1.98 -17.95 -15.72
CA VAL A 579 1.40 -16.59 -15.68
C VAL A 579 -0.01 -16.56 -16.29
N GLU A 580 -0.27 -17.34 -17.35
CA GLU A 580 -1.62 -17.49 -17.90
C GLU A 580 -2.58 -18.11 -16.90
N THR A 581 -2.19 -19.25 -16.32
CA THR A 581 -3.01 -19.96 -15.33
C THR A 581 -3.31 -19.07 -14.12
N MET A 582 -2.30 -18.35 -13.63
CA MET A 582 -2.43 -17.36 -12.54
C MET A 582 -3.39 -16.21 -12.90
N SER A 583 -3.36 -15.72 -14.15
CA SER A 583 -4.27 -14.68 -14.62
C SER A 583 -5.71 -15.17 -14.74
N GLU A 584 -5.92 -16.42 -15.15
CA GLU A 584 -7.24 -17.05 -15.23
C GLU A 584 -7.89 -17.16 -13.85
N TRP A 585 -7.13 -17.52 -12.81
CA TRP A 585 -7.63 -17.56 -11.43
C TRP A 585 -8.17 -16.21 -10.95
N ILE A 586 -7.51 -15.12 -11.31
CA ILE A 586 -7.93 -13.75 -10.95
C ILE A 586 -9.18 -13.32 -11.72
N LYS A 587 -9.34 -13.78 -12.97
CA LYS A 587 -10.50 -13.47 -13.82
C LYS A 587 -11.72 -14.33 -13.51
N GLY A 588 -11.55 -15.45 -12.81
CA GLY A 588 -12.62 -16.37 -12.45
C GLY A 588 -13.64 -15.76 -11.48
N ASP A 589 -14.82 -16.40 -11.39
CA ASP A 589 -15.94 -15.94 -10.54
C ASP A 589 -15.63 -15.96 -9.03
N SER A 590 -14.66 -16.79 -8.62
CA SER A 590 -14.21 -16.92 -7.24
C SER A 590 -12.74 -16.49 -7.15
N PRO A 591 -12.45 -15.26 -6.68
CA PRO A 591 -11.07 -14.79 -6.59
C PRO A 591 -10.26 -15.65 -5.61
N PRO A 592 -8.96 -15.85 -5.88
CA PRO A 592 -8.08 -16.60 -5.00
C PRO A 592 -7.93 -15.92 -3.62
N HIS A 593 -7.56 -16.71 -2.61
CA HIS A 593 -7.30 -16.20 -1.26
C HIS A 593 -6.19 -15.13 -1.26
N GLN A 594 -6.28 -14.12 -0.40
CA GLN A 594 -5.37 -12.97 -0.38
C GLN A 594 -3.87 -13.36 -0.26
N HIS A 595 -3.54 -14.35 0.58
CA HIS A 595 -2.18 -14.89 0.68
C HIS A 595 -1.66 -15.48 -0.64
N LEU A 596 -2.52 -16.14 -1.43
CA LEU A 596 -2.13 -16.67 -2.73
C LEU A 596 -1.88 -15.52 -3.72
N VAL A 597 -2.75 -14.49 -3.74
CA VAL A 597 -2.54 -13.29 -4.57
C VAL A 597 -1.23 -12.59 -4.21
N ARG A 598 -0.93 -12.46 -2.91
CA ARG A 598 0.35 -11.92 -2.43
C ARG A 598 1.52 -12.75 -2.94
N PHE A 599 1.47 -14.07 -2.82
CA PHE A 599 2.50 -14.96 -3.32
C PHE A 599 2.70 -14.79 -4.84
N MET A 600 1.61 -14.76 -5.62
CA MET A 600 1.64 -14.56 -7.08
C MET A 600 2.29 -13.22 -7.45
N ALA A 601 1.95 -12.14 -6.74
CA ALA A 601 2.55 -10.82 -6.96
C ALA A 601 4.08 -10.84 -6.70
N HIS A 602 4.51 -11.44 -5.59
CA HIS A 602 5.93 -11.56 -5.26
C HIS A 602 6.69 -12.48 -6.22
N LEU A 603 6.03 -13.53 -6.71
CA LEU A 603 6.59 -14.42 -7.73
C LEU A 603 6.83 -13.69 -9.06
N VAL A 604 5.87 -12.86 -9.49
CA VAL A 604 6.03 -12.00 -10.68
C VAL A 604 7.16 -10.99 -10.49
N LEU A 605 7.26 -10.37 -9.30
CA LEU A 605 8.35 -9.44 -8.98
C LEU A 605 9.71 -10.15 -8.96
N PHE A 606 9.77 -11.40 -8.49
CA PHE A 606 10.94 -12.25 -8.56
C PHE A 606 11.33 -12.54 -10.01
N PHE A 607 10.40 -12.96 -10.89
CA PHE A 607 10.71 -13.19 -12.30
C PHE A 607 11.24 -11.93 -12.99
N ARG A 608 10.67 -10.75 -12.68
CA ARG A 608 11.18 -9.47 -13.15
C ARG A 608 12.59 -9.14 -12.64
N SER A 609 12.92 -9.49 -11.38
CA SER A 609 14.23 -9.17 -10.79
C SER A 609 15.37 -10.05 -11.31
N ILE A 610 15.08 -11.28 -11.72
CA ILE A 610 16.03 -12.17 -12.41
C ILE A 610 16.11 -11.93 -13.93
N GLY A 611 15.32 -10.99 -14.46
CA GLY A 611 15.32 -10.65 -15.89
C GLY A 611 14.53 -11.61 -16.78
N VAL A 612 13.65 -12.44 -16.21
CA VAL A 612 12.74 -13.29 -16.98
C VAL A 612 11.58 -12.42 -17.49
N HIS A 613 11.60 -12.13 -18.79
CA HIS A 613 10.53 -11.38 -19.46
C HIS A 613 9.42 -12.35 -19.90
N THR A 614 8.32 -12.38 -19.16
CA THR A 614 7.10 -13.15 -19.49
C THR A 614 5.89 -12.22 -19.55
N LYS A 615 4.95 -12.53 -20.45
CA LYS A 615 3.64 -11.88 -20.71
C LYS A 615 3.34 -10.65 -19.82
N ASP A 616 3.99 -9.52 -20.10
CA ASP A 616 4.06 -8.39 -19.15
C ASP A 616 2.70 -7.76 -18.82
N GLU A 617 1.76 -7.81 -19.76
CA GLU A 617 0.37 -7.39 -19.55
C GLU A 617 -0.33 -8.23 -18.47
N LEU A 618 -0.14 -9.55 -18.48
CA LEU A 618 -0.72 -10.46 -17.49
C LEU A 618 -0.02 -10.30 -16.13
N CYS A 619 1.31 -10.15 -16.13
CA CYS A 619 2.09 -9.83 -14.93
C CYS A 619 1.59 -8.54 -14.27
N THR A 620 1.35 -7.51 -15.07
CA THR A 620 0.82 -6.22 -14.61
C THR A 620 -0.61 -6.37 -14.07
N ALA A 621 -1.46 -7.19 -14.72
CA ALA A 621 -2.81 -7.46 -14.23
C ALA A 621 -2.82 -8.18 -12.86
N ILE A 622 -1.88 -9.10 -12.62
CA ILE A 622 -1.73 -9.79 -11.32
C ILE A 622 -1.35 -8.77 -10.23
N LEU A 623 -0.38 -7.90 -10.51
CA LEU A 623 0.05 -6.86 -9.57
C LEU A 623 -1.05 -5.83 -9.32
N GLU A 624 -1.78 -5.43 -10.36
CA GLU A 624 -2.92 -4.52 -10.25
C GLU A 624 -4.03 -5.12 -9.38
N HIS A 625 -4.34 -6.42 -9.53
CA HIS A 625 -5.29 -7.10 -8.67
C HIS A 625 -4.83 -7.13 -7.21
N TYR A 626 -3.55 -7.42 -6.96
CA TYR A 626 -2.99 -7.41 -5.61
C TYR A 626 -3.09 -6.02 -4.96
N VAL A 627 -2.77 -4.94 -5.69
CA VAL A 627 -2.94 -3.57 -5.21
C VAL A 627 -4.41 -3.29 -4.87
N ARG A 628 -5.37 -3.71 -5.71
CA ARG A 628 -6.80 -3.53 -5.42
C ARG A 628 -7.24 -4.28 -4.17
N THR A 629 -6.76 -5.50 -3.95
CA THR A 629 -7.02 -6.25 -2.71
C THR A 629 -6.46 -5.54 -1.48
N LEU A 630 -5.26 -4.95 -1.58
CA LEU A 630 -4.67 -4.14 -0.49
C LEU A 630 -5.46 -2.84 -0.24
N MET A 631 -6.00 -2.22 -1.28
CA MET A 631 -6.86 -1.05 -1.17
C MET A 631 -8.18 -1.38 -0.45
N GLU A 632 -8.75 -2.55 -0.69
CA GLU A 632 -9.93 -3.05 0.02
C GLU A 632 -9.64 -3.39 1.49
N ALA A 633 -8.44 -3.88 1.77
CA ALA A 633 -7.96 -4.13 3.13
C ALA A 633 -7.60 -2.85 3.92
N GLY A 634 -7.43 -1.70 3.24
CA GLY A 634 -7.09 -0.42 3.88
C GLY A 634 -5.60 -0.24 4.20
N GLU A 635 -4.72 -1.06 3.63
CA GLU A 635 -3.28 -1.06 3.92
C GLU A 635 -2.51 0.02 3.15
N THR A 636 -2.58 1.28 3.63
CA THR A 636 -2.07 2.48 2.95
C THR A 636 -0.59 2.39 2.54
N GLN A 637 0.27 1.89 3.44
CA GLN A 637 1.71 1.77 3.21
C GLN A 637 2.04 0.77 2.10
N LEU A 638 1.37 -0.38 2.11
CA LEU A 638 1.57 -1.42 1.11
C LEU A 638 1.10 -0.95 -0.27
N VAL A 639 -0.06 -0.27 -0.34
CA VAL A 639 -0.62 0.25 -1.60
C VAL A 639 0.37 1.19 -2.29
N ALA A 640 0.98 2.14 -1.58
CA ALA A 640 1.96 3.06 -2.17
C ALA A 640 3.16 2.32 -2.77
N PHE A 641 3.74 1.38 -2.03
CA PHE A 641 4.93 0.65 -2.47
C PHE A 641 4.68 -0.25 -3.68
N TYR A 642 3.60 -1.05 -3.68
CA TYR A 642 3.33 -1.97 -4.79
C TYR A 642 2.81 -1.23 -6.04
N THR A 643 2.10 -0.12 -5.86
CA THR A 643 1.68 0.72 -7.00
C THR A 643 2.89 1.26 -7.76
N ALA A 644 3.96 1.65 -7.06
CA ALA A 644 5.21 2.12 -7.70
C ALA A 644 5.92 1.04 -8.55
N ARG A 645 5.53 -0.23 -8.45
CA ARG A 645 6.07 -1.34 -9.26
C ARG A 645 5.27 -1.61 -10.55
N LEU A 646 4.19 -0.87 -10.78
CA LEU A 646 3.37 -0.95 -11.99
C LEU A 646 3.91 0.01 -13.09
N PRO A 647 3.50 -0.15 -14.37
CA PRO A 647 3.77 0.83 -15.41
C PRO A 647 3.17 2.20 -15.09
N LEU A 648 3.84 3.29 -15.48
CA LEU A 648 3.49 4.68 -15.14
C LEU A 648 2.00 5.01 -15.36
N ASP A 649 1.45 4.61 -16.49
CA ASP A 649 0.03 4.85 -16.85
C ASP A 649 -0.94 4.23 -15.83
N ARG A 650 -0.58 3.08 -15.27
CA ARG A 650 -1.38 2.38 -14.25
C ARG A 650 -1.15 2.93 -12.85
N GLN A 651 0.05 3.42 -12.55
CA GLN A 651 0.35 4.01 -11.24
C GLN A 651 -0.59 5.17 -10.93
N VAL A 652 -0.73 6.10 -11.89
CA VAL A 652 -1.56 7.29 -11.75
C VAL A 652 -3.02 6.90 -11.55
N LEU A 653 -3.56 6.04 -12.41
CA LEU A 653 -4.98 5.66 -12.37
C LEU A 653 -5.36 4.93 -11.08
N LEU A 654 -4.56 3.95 -10.65
CA LEU A 654 -4.88 3.15 -9.47
C LEU A 654 -4.70 3.93 -8.17
N TYR A 655 -3.60 4.67 -8.05
CA TYR A 655 -3.37 5.46 -6.85
C TYR A 655 -4.35 6.63 -6.74
N ALA A 656 -4.75 7.23 -7.87
CA ALA A 656 -5.82 8.24 -7.86
C ALA A 656 -7.14 7.65 -7.35
N HIS A 657 -7.55 6.49 -7.87
CA HIS A 657 -8.76 5.79 -7.41
C HIS A 657 -8.69 5.41 -5.91
N PHE A 658 -7.50 5.13 -5.39
CA PHE A 658 -7.28 4.92 -3.95
C PHE A 658 -7.53 6.20 -3.14
N LEU A 659 -6.90 7.30 -3.54
CA LEU A 659 -7.03 8.59 -2.85
C LEU A 659 -8.46 9.16 -2.89
N GLU A 660 -9.24 8.84 -3.92
CA GLU A 660 -10.67 9.21 -4.02
C GLU A 660 -11.53 8.69 -2.85
N ARG A 661 -11.10 7.60 -2.20
CA ARG A 661 -11.78 6.98 -1.05
C ARG A 661 -11.29 7.54 0.30
N VAL A 662 -10.20 8.31 0.31
CA VAL A 662 -9.61 8.85 1.54
C VAL A 662 -10.28 10.18 1.92
N GLU A 663 -11.13 10.13 2.95
CA GLU A 663 -11.86 11.30 3.44
C GLU A 663 -11.13 12.10 4.52
N GLU A 664 -10.33 11.44 5.37
CA GLU A 664 -9.71 12.06 6.54
C GLU A 664 -8.44 12.85 6.19
N HIS A 665 -8.38 14.13 6.58
CA HIS A 665 -7.28 15.05 6.23
C HIS A 665 -5.89 14.56 6.68
N SER A 666 -5.78 13.96 7.88
CA SER A 666 -4.52 13.39 8.40
C SER A 666 -4.02 12.24 7.52
N GLN A 667 -4.93 11.35 7.11
CA GLN A 667 -4.63 10.22 6.24
C GLN A 667 -4.23 10.68 4.84
N ARG A 668 -4.80 11.78 4.33
CA ARG A 668 -4.40 12.35 3.04
C ARG A 668 -2.93 12.74 3.02
N GLN A 669 -2.47 13.47 4.03
CA GLN A 669 -1.06 13.87 4.15
C GLN A 669 -0.15 12.65 4.25
N MET A 670 -0.50 11.69 5.11
CA MET A 670 0.23 10.43 5.24
C MET A 670 0.34 9.68 3.91
N CYS A 671 -0.74 9.59 3.13
CA CYS A 671 -0.71 8.93 1.82
C CYS A 671 0.21 9.67 0.83
N LEU A 672 0.22 10.99 0.83
CA LEU A 672 1.12 11.78 -0.02
C LEU A 672 2.60 11.60 0.38
N GLU A 673 2.90 11.58 1.68
CA GLU A 673 4.25 11.28 2.19
C GLU A 673 4.70 9.88 1.77
N LEU A 674 3.83 8.88 1.90
CA LEU A 674 4.11 7.51 1.45
C LEU A 674 4.29 7.41 -0.07
N ALA A 675 3.51 8.18 -0.85
CA ALA A 675 3.67 8.27 -2.30
C ALA A 675 5.01 8.90 -2.69
N GLU A 676 5.45 9.93 -1.96
CA GLU A 676 6.76 10.55 -2.14
C GLU A 676 7.90 9.56 -1.87
N GLU A 677 7.81 8.83 -0.75
CA GLU A 677 8.79 7.78 -0.40
C GLU A 677 8.87 6.67 -1.44
N ALA A 678 7.73 6.31 -2.05
CA ALA A 678 7.64 5.29 -3.09
C ALA A 678 8.10 5.80 -4.47
N GLY A 679 8.29 7.11 -4.64
CA GLY A 679 8.69 7.73 -5.91
C GLY A 679 7.55 7.85 -6.93
N LEU A 680 6.30 7.93 -6.47
CA LEU A 680 5.14 8.16 -7.33
C LEU A 680 5.06 9.62 -7.80
N ASP A 681 4.48 9.85 -8.98
CA ASP A 681 4.27 11.21 -9.52
C ASP A 681 3.08 11.90 -8.85
N ILE A 682 3.35 12.54 -7.71
CA ILE A 682 2.34 13.23 -6.89
C ILE A 682 1.57 14.28 -7.71
N PRO A 683 2.20 15.19 -8.47
CA PRO A 683 1.48 16.17 -9.31
C PRO A 683 0.46 15.57 -10.27
N THR A 684 0.82 14.52 -11.01
CA THR A 684 -0.10 13.91 -11.96
C THR A 684 -1.22 13.15 -11.24
N ILE A 685 -0.90 12.48 -10.14
CA ILE A 685 -1.86 11.76 -9.30
C ILE A 685 -2.90 12.70 -8.70
N THR A 686 -2.49 13.75 -7.96
CA THR A 686 -3.41 14.67 -7.29
C THR A 686 -4.30 15.42 -8.28
N LYS A 687 -3.75 15.80 -9.44
CA LYS A 687 -4.53 16.35 -10.55
C LYS A 687 -5.62 15.36 -11.01
N THR A 688 -5.24 14.11 -11.27
CA THR A 688 -6.17 13.07 -11.72
C THR A 688 -7.26 12.80 -10.68
N VAL A 689 -6.93 12.78 -9.38
CA VAL A 689 -7.91 12.63 -8.29
C VAL A 689 -8.97 13.73 -8.34
N VAL A 690 -8.54 14.99 -8.47
CA VAL A 690 -9.46 16.12 -8.52
C VAL A 690 -10.30 16.11 -9.80
N GLU A 691 -9.71 15.74 -10.93
CA GLU A 691 -10.43 15.60 -12.20
C GLU A 691 -11.50 14.51 -12.12
N ASN A 692 -11.16 13.32 -11.61
CA ASN A 692 -12.08 12.21 -11.45
C ASN A 692 -13.27 12.58 -10.56
N ILE A 693 -13.01 13.19 -9.38
CA ILE A 693 -14.08 13.63 -8.46
C ILE A 693 -14.95 14.72 -9.11
N ARG A 694 -14.35 15.62 -9.89
CA ARG A 694 -15.09 16.68 -10.60
C ARG A 694 -15.97 16.12 -11.72
N THR A 695 -15.48 15.15 -12.50
CA THR A 695 -16.19 14.59 -13.66
C THR A 695 -17.14 13.45 -13.34
N HIS A 696 -17.08 12.89 -12.11
CA HIS A 696 -17.91 11.76 -11.68
C HIS A 696 -19.41 11.94 -11.98
N ASP A 697 -19.91 13.17 -11.90
CA ASP A 697 -21.34 13.49 -12.04
C ASP A 697 -21.80 13.82 -13.47
N GLN A 698 -20.90 13.87 -14.46
CA GLN A 698 -21.29 14.21 -15.84
C GLN A 698 -22.22 13.15 -16.49
N GLY A 699 -22.30 11.94 -15.91
CA GLY A 699 -23.11 10.83 -16.39
C GLY A 699 -24.48 10.63 -15.72
N ASP A 700 -24.75 11.27 -14.57
CA ASP A 700 -25.87 10.86 -13.69
C ASP A 700 -26.92 11.97 -13.46
N PHE A 701 -27.19 12.79 -14.47
CA PHE A 701 -28.33 13.73 -14.47
C PHE A 701 -29.65 12.96 -14.66
N LYS A 702 -30.10 12.26 -13.62
CA LYS A 702 -31.48 11.75 -13.55
C LYS A 702 -32.41 12.94 -13.34
N VAL A 703 -33.03 13.40 -14.43
CA VAL A 703 -34.17 14.33 -14.42
C VAL A 703 -35.34 13.62 -13.75
N GLY A 704 -35.41 13.73 -12.43
CA GLY A 704 -36.43 13.07 -11.64
C GLY A 704 -36.51 13.70 -10.27
N VAL A 705 -37.43 14.67 -10.15
CA VAL A 705 -38.09 15.25 -8.96
C VAL A 705 -37.99 16.78 -9.01
N GLU A 706 -39.13 17.45 -8.88
CA GLU A 706 -39.23 18.89 -8.70
C GLU A 706 -38.53 19.29 -7.39
N ILE A 707 -37.23 19.55 -7.45
CA ILE A 707 -36.47 20.12 -6.35
C ILE A 707 -36.83 21.62 -6.32
N THR A 708 -37.22 22.12 -5.15
CA THR A 708 -37.49 23.55 -4.98
C THR A 708 -36.19 24.34 -5.18
N ALA A 709 -36.27 25.53 -5.79
CA ALA A 709 -35.11 26.39 -6.07
C ALA A 709 -34.23 26.71 -4.84
N ALA A 710 -34.75 26.56 -3.62
CA ALA A 710 -34.01 26.72 -2.37
C ALA A 710 -33.17 25.48 -1.99
N LEU A 711 -33.63 24.27 -2.30
CA LEU A 711 -32.85 23.03 -2.12
C LEU A 711 -31.78 22.88 -3.21
N GLU A 712 -32.03 23.39 -4.42
CA GLU A 712 -31.01 23.47 -5.48
C GLU A 712 -29.87 24.44 -5.15
N ALA A 713 -30.12 25.45 -4.30
CA ALA A 713 -29.12 26.44 -3.89
C ALA A 713 -28.27 26.01 -2.67
N ALA A 714 -28.66 24.94 -1.96
CA ALA A 714 -27.91 24.43 -0.82
C ALA A 714 -26.69 23.59 -1.26
N THR A 715 -25.58 23.69 -0.51
CA THR A 715 -24.39 22.87 -0.73
C THR A 715 -24.70 21.41 -0.37
N SER A 716 -24.77 20.51 -1.36
CA SER A 716 -24.98 19.08 -1.15
C SER A 716 -23.73 18.40 -0.61
N ASP A 717 -23.84 17.16 -0.12
CA ASP A 717 -22.68 16.41 0.33
C ASP A 717 -21.72 16.05 -0.83
N ASP A 718 -22.25 15.89 -2.05
CA ASP A 718 -21.44 15.75 -3.27
C ASP A 718 -20.70 17.05 -3.62
N ASP A 719 -21.35 18.21 -3.47
CA ASP A 719 -20.68 19.50 -3.63
C ASP A 719 -19.55 19.64 -2.61
N ARG A 720 -19.77 19.25 -1.36
CA ARG A 720 -18.72 19.22 -0.31
C ARG A 720 -17.59 18.27 -0.64
N ARG A 721 -17.87 17.14 -1.32
CA ARG A 721 -16.82 16.22 -1.79
C ARG A 721 -15.94 16.89 -2.84
N LYS A 722 -16.53 17.61 -3.80
CA LYS A 722 -15.79 18.40 -4.81
C LYS A 722 -14.98 19.54 -4.17
N ILE A 723 -15.54 20.23 -3.18
CA ILE A 723 -14.82 21.27 -2.42
C ILE A 723 -13.61 20.66 -1.69
N ARG A 724 -13.82 19.55 -0.97
CA ARG A 724 -12.75 18.83 -0.25
C ARG A 724 -11.69 18.26 -1.19
N ALA A 725 -12.00 18.00 -2.46
CA ALA A 725 -11.01 17.49 -3.41
C ALA A 725 -9.89 18.50 -3.68
N ILE A 726 -10.19 19.80 -3.63
CA ILE A 726 -9.20 20.86 -3.83
C ILE A 726 -8.06 20.80 -2.79
N ASP A 727 -8.34 20.30 -1.58
CA ASP A 727 -7.33 20.15 -0.53
C ASP A 727 -6.11 19.33 -1.00
N TRP A 728 -6.31 18.34 -1.90
CA TRP A 728 -5.22 17.53 -2.47
C TRP A 728 -4.16 18.37 -3.19
N LEU A 729 -4.57 19.44 -3.88
CA LEU A 729 -3.69 20.32 -4.65
C LEU A 729 -3.12 21.48 -3.82
N VAL A 730 -3.69 21.74 -2.65
CA VAL A 730 -3.27 22.85 -1.77
C VAL A 730 -2.11 22.43 -0.85
N PHE A 731 -1.95 21.12 -0.59
CA PHE A 731 -0.87 20.58 0.23
C PHE A 731 0.51 20.93 -0.29
N ASP A 732 0.73 20.80 -1.60
CA ASP A 732 2.00 21.13 -2.25
C ASP A 732 1.93 22.53 -2.87
N GLU A 733 2.88 23.40 -2.49
CA GLU A 733 2.97 24.73 -3.08
C GLU A 733 3.28 24.67 -4.58
N SER A 734 3.98 23.64 -5.06
CA SER A 734 4.36 23.52 -6.49
C SER A 734 3.15 23.38 -7.41
N GLN A 735 2.04 22.86 -6.88
CA GLN A 735 0.80 22.60 -7.62
C GLN A 735 -0.18 23.78 -7.57
N ARG A 736 0.22 24.94 -7.03
CA ARG A 736 -0.68 26.09 -6.83
C ARG A 736 -1.35 26.55 -8.12
N ALA A 737 -0.65 26.49 -9.25
CA ALA A 737 -1.21 26.83 -10.57
C ALA A 737 -2.35 25.87 -10.97
N GLU A 738 -2.16 24.57 -10.76
CA GLU A 738 -3.18 23.55 -11.05
C GLU A 738 -4.35 23.63 -10.05
N ALA A 739 -4.07 23.86 -8.76
CA ALA A 739 -5.08 24.11 -7.73
C ALA A 739 -6.01 25.26 -8.13
N LEU A 740 -5.46 26.33 -8.71
CA LEU A 740 -6.22 27.48 -9.19
C LEU A 740 -7.11 27.11 -10.40
N LYS A 741 -6.56 26.40 -11.39
CA LYS A 741 -7.30 25.95 -12.59
C LYS A 741 -8.47 25.04 -12.22
N GLN A 742 -8.24 24.05 -11.35
CA GLN A 742 -9.27 23.11 -10.94
C GLN A 742 -10.33 23.79 -10.06
N SER A 743 -9.92 24.68 -9.15
CA SER A 743 -10.85 25.48 -8.35
C SER A 743 -11.73 26.38 -9.23
N ASN A 744 -11.16 27.03 -10.23
CA ASN A 744 -11.91 27.83 -11.19
C ASN A 744 -12.96 26.98 -11.94
N ALA A 745 -12.61 25.78 -12.39
CA ALA A 745 -13.55 24.87 -13.03
C ALA A 745 -14.72 24.45 -12.11
N VAL A 746 -14.43 24.16 -10.83
CA VAL A 746 -15.47 23.86 -9.83
C VAL A 746 -16.35 25.09 -9.56
N MET A 747 -15.74 26.26 -9.39
CA MET A 747 -16.46 27.52 -9.20
C MET A 747 -17.34 27.88 -10.41
N ARG A 748 -16.87 27.65 -11.64
CA ARG A 748 -17.67 27.83 -12.86
C ARG A 748 -18.97 27.02 -12.80
N THR A 749 -18.87 25.75 -12.38
CA THR A 749 -20.02 24.85 -12.25
C THR A 749 -20.98 25.35 -11.16
N PHE A 750 -20.49 25.71 -9.98
CA PHE A 750 -21.33 26.22 -8.89
C PHE A 750 -21.99 27.57 -9.20
N LEU A 751 -21.29 28.48 -9.89
CA LEU A 751 -21.85 29.76 -10.32
C LEU A 751 -22.95 29.58 -11.37
N ALA A 752 -22.78 28.65 -12.33
CA ALA A 752 -23.81 28.32 -13.30
C ALA A 752 -25.08 27.76 -12.62
N MET A 753 -24.92 26.98 -11.54
CA MET A 753 -26.01 26.47 -10.71
C MET A 753 -26.52 27.46 -9.65
N LYS A 754 -25.99 28.70 -9.60
CA LYS A 754 -26.32 29.73 -8.58
C LYS A 754 -26.03 29.32 -7.13
N LYS A 755 -25.17 28.33 -6.90
CA LYS A 755 -24.70 27.89 -5.58
C LYS A 755 -23.56 28.78 -5.08
N HIS A 756 -23.88 30.04 -4.75
CA HIS A 756 -22.87 31.04 -4.34
C HIS A 756 -22.14 30.69 -3.05
N ALA A 757 -22.80 30.03 -2.09
CA ALA A 757 -22.17 29.57 -0.85
C ALA A 757 -21.08 28.52 -1.13
N ALA A 758 -21.37 27.52 -1.96
CA ALA A 758 -20.40 26.50 -2.37
C ALA A 758 -19.20 27.10 -3.13
N ALA A 759 -19.45 28.04 -4.05
CA ALA A 759 -18.38 28.76 -4.75
C ALA A 759 -17.47 29.56 -3.78
N LYS A 760 -18.06 30.16 -2.74
CA LYS A 760 -17.31 30.85 -1.68
C LYS A 760 -16.47 29.89 -0.85
N GLU A 761 -17.01 28.73 -0.49
CA GLU A 761 -16.25 27.69 0.22
C GLU A 761 -15.02 27.23 -0.59
N VAL A 762 -15.15 27.02 -1.91
CA VAL A 762 -13.98 26.73 -2.78
C VAL A 762 -12.97 27.87 -2.77
N PHE A 763 -13.44 29.11 -2.88
CA PHE A 763 -12.58 30.28 -2.89
C PHE A 763 -11.77 30.41 -1.58
N GLU A 764 -12.40 30.16 -0.42
CA GLU A 764 -11.75 30.22 0.89
C GLU A 764 -10.71 29.10 1.12
N LYS A 765 -10.78 27.99 0.38
CA LYS A 765 -9.77 26.93 0.41
C LYS A 765 -8.43 27.33 -0.21
N ILE A 766 -8.43 28.28 -1.14
CA ILE A 766 -7.22 28.75 -1.79
C ILE A 766 -6.48 29.71 -0.84
N PRO A 767 -5.21 29.46 -0.46
CA PRO A 767 -4.47 30.35 0.41
C PRO A 767 -4.33 31.76 -0.16
N SER A 768 -4.40 32.76 0.71
CA SER A 768 -4.14 34.15 0.33
C SER A 768 -2.69 34.31 -0.16
N GLY A 769 -2.50 35.03 -1.28
CA GLY A 769 -1.19 35.15 -1.93
C GLY A 769 -0.84 34.01 -2.91
N SER A 770 -1.76 33.10 -3.22
CA SER A 770 -1.53 32.03 -4.21
C SER A 770 -1.07 32.55 -5.58
N VAL A 771 -1.59 33.70 -6.03
CA VAL A 771 -1.16 34.35 -7.28
C VAL A 771 0.31 34.78 -7.22
N ASP A 772 0.75 35.33 -6.08
CA ASP A 772 2.15 35.73 -5.89
C ASP A 772 3.08 34.51 -5.85
N VAL A 773 2.63 33.41 -5.24
CA VAL A 773 3.36 32.13 -5.21
C VAL A 773 3.55 31.57 -6.62
N ILE A 774 2.49 31.53 -7.44
CA ILE A 774 2.56 31.06 -8.83
C ILE A 774 3.58 31.90 -9.63
N ASN A 775 3.47 33.22 -9.54
CA ASN A 775 4.39 34.15 -10.22
C ASN A 775 5.84 33.95 -9.78
N ARG A 776 6.06 33.80 -8.47
CA ARG A 776 7.40 33.59 -7.90
C ARG A 776 7.99 32.25 -8.33
N GLN A 777 7.22 31.17 -8.28
CA GLN A 777 7.68 29.84 -8.68
C GLN A 777 8.04 29.80 -10.16
N TRP A 778 7.20 30.39 -11.00
CA TRP A 778 7.48 30.50 -12.43
C TRP A 778 8.77 31.30 -12.71
N GLN A 779 8.96 32.43 -12.00
CA GLN A 779 10.18 33.25 -12.13
C GLN A 779 11.44 32.49 -11.69
N ILE A 780 11.35 31.63 -10.68
CA ILE A 780 12.47 30.80 -10.22
C ILE A 780 12.84 29.76 -11.28
N GLN A 781 11.86 29.12 -11.90
CA GLN A 781 12.10 28.04 -12.88
C GLN A 781 12.48 28.57 -14.27
N ASN A 782 11.85 29.65 -14.73
CA ASN A 782 11.92 30.13 -16.12
C ASN A 782 12.43 31.57 -16.26
N GLY A 783 12.92 32.18 -15.18
CA GLY A 783 13.53 33.52 -15.19
C GLY A 783 12.53 34.63 -15.52
N SER A 784 12.81 35.41 -16.57
CA SER A 784 11.97 36.53 -17.02
C SER A 784 10.98 36.17 -18.12
N ALA A 785 10.78 34.87 -18.41
CA ALA A 785 9.79 34.45 -19.39
C ALA A 785 8.36 34.80 -18.92
N PRO A 786 7.47 35.24 -19.82
CA PRO A 786 6.06 35.42 -19.48
C PRO A 786 5.45 34.10 -19.01
N LEU A 787 4.45 34.16 -18.14
CA LEU A 787 3.70 32.98 -17.71
C LEU A 787 3.06 32.27 -18.90
N PRO A 788 2.77 30.97 -18.79
CA PRO A 788 1.92 30.29 -19.76
C PRO A 788 0.58 31.01 -19.90
N ALA A 789 0.02 31.03 -21.11
CA ALA A 789 -1.27 31.66 -21.37
C ALA A 789 -2.37 31.08 -20.48
N GLU A 790 -2.35 29.76 -20.25
CA GLU A 790 -3.30 29.07 -19.37
C GLU A 790 -3.25 29.55 -17.92
N ASP A 791 -2.06 29.76 -17.36
CA ASP A 791 -1.89 30.17 -15.97
C ASP A 791 -2.31 31.62 -15.78
N GLU A 792 -1.98 32.50 -16.72
CA GLU A 792 -2.42 33.90 -16.67
C GLU A 792 -3.94 34.04 -16.85
N ASN A 793 -4.52 33.28 -17.80
CA ASN A 793 -5.97 33.24 -17.99
C ASN A 793 -6.66 32.68 -16.72
N ALA A 794 -6.10 31.66 -16.06
CA ALA A 794 -6.62 31.13 -14.80
C ALA A 794 -6.52 32.16 -13.64
N ILE A 795 -5.42 32.91 -13.55
CA ILE A 795 -5.29 34.01 -12.58
C ILE A 795 -6.34 35.09 -12.83
N LYS A 796 -6.55 35.48 -14.09
CA LYS A 796 -7.59 36.46 -14.44
C LYS A 796 -8.99 35.95 -14.09
N GLU A 797 -9.30 34.71 -14.43
CA GLU A 797 -10.57 34.04 -14.11
C GLU A 797 -10.82 34.03 -12.59
N TYR A 798 -9.80 33.68 -11.80
CA TYR A 798 -9.88 33.72 -10.34
C TYR A 798 -10.20 35.12 -9.80
N ILE A 799 -9.56 36.16 -10.33
CA ILE A 799 -9.81 37.55 -9.93
C ILE A 799 -11.22 38.01 -10.38
N CYS A 800 -11.69 37.58 -11.55
CA CYS A 800 -13.05 37.84 -12.01
C CYS A 800 -14.09 37.22 -11.06
N ILE A 801 -13.87 35.97 -10.63
CA ILE A 801 -14.74 35.28 -9.67
C ILE A 801 -14.67 35.96 -8.30
N GLN A 802 -13.48 36.36 -7.85
CA GLN A 802 -13.31 37.13 -6.61
C GLN A 802 -14.16 38.41 -6.62
N ALA A 803 -14.05 39.22 -7.68
CA ALA A 803 -14.82 40.45 -7.82
C ALA A 803 -16.34 40.18 -7.79
N TYR A 804 -16.79 39.12 -8.47
CA TYR A 804 -18.19 38.70 -8.48
C TYR A 804 -18.69 38.29 -7.09
N LEU A 805 -17.96 37.41 -6.39
CA LEU A 805 -18.35 36.93 -5.05
C LEU A 805 -18.33 38.06 -4.02
N MET A 806 -17.36 38.97 -4.09
CA MET A 806 -17.32 40.16 -3.22
C MET A 806 -18.52 41.07 -3.45
N ALA A 807 -18.87 41.36 -4.71
CA ALA A 807 -20.05 42.17 -5.03
C ALA A 807 -21.35 41.53 -4.55
N HIS A 808 -21.47 40.21 -4.66
CA HIS A 808 -22.65 39.48 -4.20
C HIS A 808 -22.76 39.44 -2.67
N ASN A 809 -21.64 39.24 -1.95
CA ASN A 809 -21.62 39.28 -0.49
C ASN A 809 -22.00 40.66 0.04
N GLU A 810 -21.39 41.72 -0.50
CA GLU A 810 -21.69 43.10 -0.06
C GLU A 810 -23.15 43.47 -0.35
N PHE A 811 -23.69 43.02 -1.49
CA PHE A 811 -25.12 43.18 -1.79
C PHE A 811 -26.01 42.46 -0.76
N ASN A 812 -25.67 41.24 -0.37
CA ASN A 812 -26.44 40.49 0.62
C ASN A 812 -26.39 41.14 2.01
N ASP A 813 -25.23 41.67 2.40
CA ASP A 813 -25.04 42.41 3.65
C ASP A 813 -25.86 43.71 3.64
N TRP A 814 -25.82 44.46 2.55
CA TRP A 814 -26.67 45.63 2.32
C TRP A 814 -28.15 45.28 2.34
N PHE A 815 -28.57 44.22 1.65
CA PHE A 815 -29.96 43.77 1.56
C PHE A 815 -30.51 43.40 2.95
N SER A 816 -29.71 42.68 3.73
CA SER A 816 -30.03 42.34 5.11
C SER A 816 -30.14 43.60 5.98
N HIS A 817 -29.19 44.52 5.87
CA HIS A 817 -29.22 45.79 6.61
C HIS A 817 -30.41 46.69 6.20
N PHE A 818 -30.79 46.68 4.93
CA PHE A 818 -31.93 47.45 4.41
C PHE A 818 -33.27 46.93 4.94
N HIS A 819 -33.48 45.60 4.95
CA HIS A 819 -34.75 45.00 5.34
C HIS A 819 -34.88 44.74 6.85
N HIS A 820 -33.82 44.28 7.52
CA HIS A 820 -33.91 43.83 8.91
C HIS A 820 -33.48 44.90 9.93
N ASN A 821 -32.56 45.80 9.57
CA ASN A 821 -32.01 46.78 10.50
C ASN A 821 -32.72 48.14 10.46
N LYS A 822 -33.85 48.25 9.74
CA LYS A 822 -34.62 49.49 9.64
C LYS A 822 -35.37 49.78 10.97
N PRO A 823 -35.12 50.93 11.62
CA PRO A 823 -35.79 51.29 12.86
C PRO A 823 -37.31 51.35 12.68
N GLN A 824 -38.07 50.84 13.66
CA GLN A 824 -39.53 50.87 13.63
C GLN A 824 -40.06 52.12 14.33
N ARG A 825 -41.00 52.81 13.68
CA ARG A 825 -41.61 54.01 14.26
C ARG A 825 -42.38 53.66 15.54
N PRO A 826 -42.13 54.34 16.68
CA PRO A 826 -42.92 54.19 17.89
C PRO A 826 -44.41 54.46 17.61
N LYS A 827 -45.30 53.61 18.13
CA LYS A 827 -46.76 53.81 18.01
C LYS A 827 -47.33 54.28 19.33
N LEU A 828 -48.13 55.34 19.30
CA LEU A 828 -48.91 55.81 20.44
C LEU A 828 -50.22 55.00 20.54
N GLN A 829 -50.55 54.49 21.73
CA GLN A 829 -51.84 53.84 21.98
C GLN A 829 -52.94 54.90 22.20
N GLU A 830 -54.13 54.70 21.61
CA GLU A 830 -55.26 55.61 21.77
C GLU A 830 -55.73 55.63 23.24
N GLY A 831 -55.58 56.78 23.90
CA GLY A 831 -55.89 56.96 25.34
C GLY A 831 -54.69 57.17 26.27
N ALA A 832 -53.47 57.30 25.74
CA ALA A 832 -52.23 57.40 26.51
C ALA A 832 -52.19 58.55 27.54
N ASN A 833 -51.73 58.25 28.75
CA ASN A 833 -51.55 59.21 29.86
C ASN A 833 -50.39 60.20 29.59
N PHE A 834 -50.36 61.35 30.28
CA PHE A 834 -49.32 62.39 30.09
C PHE A 834 -47.88 61.83 30.19
N THR A 835 -47.61 60.94 31.13
CA THR A 835 -46.30 60.27 31.28
C THR A 835 -45.96 59.36 30.09
N GLU A 836 -46.96 58.75 29.47
CA GLU A 836 -46.78 57.91 28.27
C GLU A 836 -46.57 58.76 27.03
N LYS A 837 -47.17 59.96 26.96
CA LYS A 837 -46.89 60.95 25.91
C LYS A 837 -45.44 61.45 25.97
N VAL A 838 -44.92 61.78 27.16
CA VAL A 838 -43.52 62.19 27.31
C VAL A 838 -42.55 61.04 27.00
N LYS A 839 -42.88 59.79 27.40
CA LYS A 839 -42.11 58.60 27.01
C LYS A 839 -42.17 58.35 25.49
N HIS A 840 -43.29 58.64 24.84
CA HIS A 840 -43.42 58.57 23.39
C HIS A 840 -42.57 59.62 22.70
N GLU A 841 -42.58 60.87 23.18
CA GLU A 841 -41.72 61.95 22.67
C GLU A 841 -40.23 61.59 22.78
N HIS A 842 -39.79 61.03 23.91
CA HIS A 842 -38.41 60.55 24.06
C HIS A 842 -38.08 59.40 23.11
N ARG A 843 -39.00 58.44 22.94
CA ARG A 843 -38.84 57.33 21.98
C ARG A 843 -38.87 57.80 20.53
N GLU A 844 -39.63 58.84 20.20
CA GLU A 844 -39.60 59.46 18.87
C GLU A 844 -38.26 60.14 18.61
N GLN A 845 -37.70 60.85 19.60
CA GLN A 845 -36.36 61.44 19.48
C GLN A 845 -35.26 60.37 19.35
N GLU A 846 -35.32 59.29 20.14
CA GLU A 846 -34.40 58.15 19.99
C GLU A 846 -34.53 57.50 18.61
N TYR A 847 -35.76 57.29 18.15
CA TYR A 847 -36.05 56.77 16.81
C TYR A 847 -35.48 57.67 15.70
N GLU A 848 -35.60 58.99 15.79
CA GLU A 848 -35.03 59.92 14.81
C GLU A 848 -33.49 59.83 14.75
N VAL A 849 -32.83 59.66 15.90
CA VAL A 849 -31.38 59.47 15.98
C VAL A 849 -30.96 58.12 15.39
N GLU A 850 -31.66 57.04 15.73
CA GLU A 850 -31.40 55.71 15.17
C GLU A 850 -31.66 55.65 13.66
N LEU A 851 -32.73 56.29 13.19
CA LEU A 851 -33.06 56.41 11.77
C LEU A 851 -31.97 57.17 11.00
N SER A 852 -31.45 58.25 11.58
CA SER A 852 -30.35 59.02 10.99
C SER A 852 -29.06 58.20 10.90
N ARG A 853 -28.73 57.42 11.94
CA ARG A 853 -27.57 56.51 11.93
C ARG A 853 -27.74 55.39 10.91
N TRP A 854 -28.92 54.80 10.84
CA TRP A 854 -29.24 53.77 9.86
C TRP A 854 -29.12 54.30 8.42
N HIS A 855 -29.64 55.50 8.13
CA HIS A 855 -29.48 56.14 6.83
C HIS A 855 -28.02 56.40 6.46
N HIS A 856 -27.20 56.86 7.41
CA HIS A 856 -25.77 57.08 7.18
C HIS A 856 -25.03 55.76 6.89
N SER A 857 -25.27 54.72 7.70
CA SER A 857 -24.72 53.37 7.49
C SER A 857 -25.16 52.80 6.13
N LEU A 858 -26.44 52.94 5.80
CA LEU A 858 -27.00 52.49 4.53
C LEU A 858 -26.34 53.22 3.35
N SER A 859 -26.10 54.53 3.45
CA SER A 859 -25.43 55.28 2.38
C SER A 859 -24.01 54.77 2.14
N LEU A 860 -23.24 54.52 3.20
CA LEU A 860 -21.87 54.00 3.09
C LEU A 860 -21.84 52.60 2.48
N GLN A 861 -22.71 51.71 2.95
CA GLN A 861 -22.86 50.36 2.36
C GLN A 861 -23.31 50.44 0.90
N THR A 862 -24.24 51.35 0.57
CA THR A 862 -24.70 51.55 -0.80
C THR A 862 -23.54 51.95 -1.71
N ASP A 863 -22.70 52.90 -1.28
CA ASP A 863 -21.54 53.33 -2.07
C ASP A 863 -20.52 52.20 -2.24
N ASP A 864 -20.29 51.36 -1.22
CA ASP A 864 -19.40 50.20 -1.34
C ASP A 864 -19.97 49.14 -2.29
N VAL A 865 -21.24 48.73 -2.12
CA VAL A 865 -21.92 47.78 -3.03
C VAL A 865 -21.87 48.27 -4.47
N VAL A 866 -22.19 49.53 -4.71
CA VAL A 866 -22.16 50.14 -6.05
C VAL A 866 -20.75 50.07 -6.64
N SER A 867 -19.73 50.41 -5.84
CA SER A 867 -18.32 50.31 -6.24
C SER A 867 -17.92 48.87 -6.59
N LYS A 868 -18.27 47.88 -5.75
CA LYS A 868 -17.96 46.47 -6.01
C LYS A 868 -18.67 45.94 -7.24
N ILE A 869 -19.94 46.29 -7.45
CA ILE A 869 -20.67 45.87 -8.65
C ILE A 869 -20.07 46.52 -9.90
N TYR A 870 -19.69 47.81 -9.86
CA TYR A 870 -19.01 48.43 -10.99
C TYR A 870 -17.66 47.78 -11.31
N ASN A 871 -16.91 47.29 -10.32
CA ASN A 871 -15.67 46.54 -10.58
C ASN A 871 -15.92 45.27 -11.42
N VAL A 872 -17.11 44.68 -11.34
CA VAL A 872 -17.50 43.53 -12.17
C VAL A 872 -17.96 43.97 -13.56
N LEU A 873 -18.84 44.97 -13.64
CA LEU A 873 -19.39 45.44 -14.93
C LEU A 873 -18.35 46.14 -15.80
N LEU A 874 -17.43 46.89 -15.17
CA LEU A 874 -16.37 47.67 -15.81
C LEU A 874 -15.00 47.00 -15.62
N PHE A 875 -14.98 45.68 -15.50
CA PHE A 875 -13.74 44.93 -15.29
C PHE A 875 -12.74 45.24 -16.43
N PRO A 876 -11.47 45.53 -16.12
CA PRO A 876 -10.47 45.84 -17.14
C PRO A 876 -10.38 44.72 -18.19
N ASP A 877 -10.47 45.10 -19.46
CA ASP A 877 -10.44 44.17 -20.60
C ASP A 877 -11.52 43.06 -20.55
N GLY A 878 -12.64 43.32 -19.87
CA GLY A 878 -13.82 42.45 -19.82
C GLY A 878 -13.76 41.35 -18.74
N TRP A 879 -14.91 41.12 -18.11
CA TRP A 879 -15.10 40.08 -17.09
C TRP A 879 -15.21 38.68 -17.70
N MET A 880 -14.41 37.70 -17.25
CA MET A 880 -14.38 36.32 -17.78
C MET A 880 -14.07 36.26 -19.29
N VAL A 881 -13.09 37.05 -19.75
CA VAL A 881 -12.60 37.05 -21.14
C VAL A 881 -11.10 36.77 -21.15
N ASP A 882 -10.68 35.72 -21.85
CA ASP A 882 -9.26 35.38 -22.01
C ASP A 882 -8.54 36.40 -22.90
N GLN A 883 -7.28 36.70 -22.58
CA GLN A 883 -6.47 37.70 -23.32
C GLN A 883 -5.46 37.05 -24.26
N ARG A 884 -4.88 35.92 -23.86
CA ARG A 884 -3.92 35.16 -24.66
C ARG A 884 -4.56 33.85 -25.09
N MET A 885 -4.71 33.68 -26.41
CA MET A 885 -5.30 32.51 -27.07
C MET A 885 -4.21 31.58 -27.65
N GLU A 886 -2.98 31.66 -27.15
CA GLU A 886 -1.84 30.91 -27.69
C GLU A 886 -1.85 29.42 -27.27
N SER A 887 -2.70 29.04 -26.32
CA SER A 887 -2.91 27.65 -25.86
C SER A 887 -3.96 26.91 -26.72
N GLN A 888 -4.00 25.57 -26.64
CA GLN A 888 -5.08 24.78 -27.26
C GLN A 888 -6.45 25.33 -26.82
N GLU A 889 -7.33 25.60 -27.79
CA GLU A 889 -8.68 26.08 -27.51
C GLU A 889 -9.50 24.99 -26.82
N ASP A 890 -9.70 25.12 -25.51
CA ASP A 890 -10.71 24.35 -24.79
C ASP A 890 -12.08 24.97 -25.09
N GLU A 891 -12.71 24.52 -26.18
CA GLU A 891 -14.04 24.96 -26.62
C GLU A 891 -15.09 24.83 -25.51
N GLY A 892 -14.95 23.81 -24.65
CA GLY A 892 -15.83 23.59 -23.50
C GLY A 892 -15.68 24.68 -22.45
N ARG A 893 -14.44 25.07 -22.12
CA ARG A 893 -14.17 26.18 -21.20
C ARG A 893 -14.66 27.51 -21.75
N THR A 894 -14.36 27.83 -23.02
CA THR A 894 -14.82 29.10 -23.63
C THR A 894 -16.35 29.19 -23.60
N HIS A 895 -17.05 28.11 -23.96
CA HIS A 895 -18.50 28.07 -23.89
C HIS A 895 -19.04 28.31 -22.46
N GLN A 896 -18.39 27.73 -21.45
CA GLN A 896 -18.77 27.95 -20.05
C GLN A 896 -18.54 29.40 -19.60
N LEU A 897 -17.45 30.04 -20.02
CA LEU A 897 -17.18 31.45 -19.72
C LEU A 897 -18.26 32.37 -20.33
N ASP A 898 -18.64 32.12 -21.59
CA ASP A 898 -19.72 32.86 -22.25
C ASP A 898 -21.08 32.66 -21.58
N LEU A 899 -21.39 31.42 -21.18
CA LEU A 899 -22.62 31.12 -20.45
C LEU A 899 -22.66 31.85 -19.10
N LEU A 900 -21.55 31.86 -18.36
CA LEU A 900 -21.46 32.57 -17.09
C LEU A 900 -21.61 34.08 -17.28
N ARG A 901 -21.04 34.67 -18.34
CA ARG A 901 -21.28 36.07 -18.70
C ARG A 901 -22.77 36.34 -18.88
N GLN A 902 -23.47 35.49 -19.64
CA GLN A 902 -24.91 35.61 -19.88
C GLN A 902 -25.76 35.46 -18.62
N LEU A 903 -25.31 34.69 -17.63
CA LEU A 903 -26.06 34.48 -16.38
C LEU A 903 -25.75 35.56 -15.32
N CYS A 904 -24.47 35.88 -15.13
CA CYS A 904 -23.97 36.69 -14.02
C CYS A 904 -24.10 38.20 -14.29
N LEU A 905 -23.75 38.67 -15.49
CA LEU A 905 -23.72 40.11 -15.78
C LEU A 905 -25.12 40.74 -15.78
N PRO A 906 -26.16 40.14 -16.40
CA PRO A 906 -27.52 40.68 -16.31
C PRO A 906 -28.05 40.67 -14.88
N THR A 907 -27.78 39.61 -14.12
CA THR A 907 -28.20 39.49 -12.72
C THR A 907 -27.58 40.59 -11.87
N ILE A 908 -26.26 40.79 -11.94
CA ILE A 908 -25.56 41.85 -11.19
C ILE A 908 -26.04 43.25 -11.59
N CYS A 909 -26.31 43.48 -12.86
CA CYS A 909 -26.86 44.75 -13.33
C CYS A 909 -28.25 45.03 -12.72
N LEU A 910 -29.11 44.01 -12.65
CA LEU A 910 -30.42 44.11 -12.00
C LEU A 910 -30.31 44.32 -10.48
N LEU A 911 -29.31 43.72 -9.83
CA LEU A 911 -29.01 43.99 -8.42
C LEU A 911 -28.59 45.45 -8.23
N LEU A 912 -27.68 45.97 -9.06
CA LEU A 912 -27.27 47.38 -9.01
C LEU A 912 -28.45 48.34 -9.21
N HIS A 913 -29.31 48.09 -10.20
CA HIS A 913 -30.53 48.86 -10.38
C HIS A 913 -31.40 48.83 -9.11
N THR A 914 -31.55 47.67 -8.48
CA THR A 914 -32.36 47.52 -7.26
C THR A 914 -31.78 48.33 -6.11
N VAL A 915 -30.46 48.28 -5.89
CA VAL A 915 -29.76 49.10 -4.89
C VAL A 915 -29.98 50.59 -5.14
N LEU A 916 -29.75 51.06 -6.37
CA LEU A 916 -29.88 52.47 -6.73
C LEU A 916 -31.33 52.97 -6.66
N HIS A 917 -32.30 52.15 -7.08
CA HIS A 917 -33.72 52.48 -7.03
C HIS A 917 -34.24 52.58 -5.59
N GLU A 918 -33.96 51.59 -4.75
CA GLU A 918 -34.41 51.56 -3.35
C GLU A 918 -33.77 52.68 -2.51
N THR A 919 -32.54 53.08 -2.85
CA THR A 919 -31.84 54.21 -2.21
C THR A 919 -32.18 55.57 -2.81
N ARG A 920 -33.13 55.61 -3.76
CA ARG A 920 -33.64 56.83 -4.45
C ARG A 920 -32.61 57.57 -5.31
N ARG A 921 -31.57 56.88 -5.76
CA ARG A 921 -30.56 57.40 -6.70
C ARG A 921 -30.99 57.16 -8.15
N TYR A 922 -32.17 57.67 -8.51
CA TYR A 922 -32.82 57.36 -9.78
C TYR A 922 -32.06 57.87 -11.01
N ALA A 923 -31.34 58.98 -10.91
CA ALA A 923 -30.49 59.48 -12.00
C ALA A 923 -29.35 58.50 -12.32
N ASP A 924 -28.73 57.90 -11.29
CA ASP A 924 -27.66 56.91 -11.47
C ASP A 924 -28.20 55.61 -12.09
N CYS A 925 -29.48 55.26 -11.88
CA CYS A 925 -30.12 54.16 -12.60
C CYS A 925 -30.12 54.40 -14.11
N MET A 926 -30.35 55.64 -14.57
CA MET A 926 -30.41 55.95 -16.00
C MET A 926 -29.04 55.82 -16.67
N VAL A 927 -27.96 56.15 -15.95
CA VAL A 927 -26.58 55.97 -16.42
C VAL A 927 -26.24 54.49 -16.69
N LEU A 928 -26.94 53.53 -16.08
CA LEU A 928 -26.76 52.11 -16.39
C LEU A 928 -27.09 51.79 -17.85
N ALA A 929 -28.02 52.51 -18.48
CA ALA A 929 -28.32 52.32 -19.90
C ALA A 929 -27.11 52.65 -20.78
N ASP A 930 -26.40 53.74 -20.47
CA ASP A 930 -25.19 54.15 -21.17
C ASP A 930 -24.05 53.15 -20.97
N ILE A 931 -23.92 52.61 -19.76
CA ILE A 931 -22.90 51.60 -19.43
C ILE A 931 -23.14 50.30 -20.21
N ILE A 932 -24.39 49.84 -20.29
CA ILE A 932 -24.73 48.61 -21.04
C ILE A 932 -24.55 48.82 -22.54
N ALA A 933 -24.96 49.97 -23.06
CA ALA A 933 -24.86 50.33 -24.49
C ALA A 933 -23.43 50.72 -24.92
N SER A 934 -22.50 50.88 -23.97
CA SER A 934 -21.13 51.29 -24.25
C SER A 934 -20.39 50.27 -25.13
N GLU A 935 -19.80 50.76 -26.22
CA GLU A 935 -18.93 49.97 -27.10
C GLU A 935 -17.61 49.55 -26.44
N GLN A 936 -17.26 50.16 -25.30
CA GLN A 936 -16.01 49.84 -24.60
C GLN A 936 -16.05 48.46 -23.95
N HIS A 937 -17.20 48.06 -23.39
CA HIS A 937 -17.37 46.79 -22.69
C HIS A 937 -18.37 45.84 -23.38
N GLN A 938 -19.12 46.36 -24.36
CA GLN A 938 -20.08 45.60 -25.20
C GLN A 938 -21.05 44.73 -24.40
N LEU A 939 -21.46 45.20 -23.22
CA LEU A 939 -22.31 44.43 -22.30
C LEU A 939 -23.64 44.05 -22.94
N TYR A 940 -24.18 44.89 -23.83
CA TYR A 940 -25.42 44.62 -24.58
C TYR A 940 -25.42 43.29 -25.36
N THR A 941 -24.25 42.78 -25.74
CA THR A 941 -24.13 41.50 -26.48
C THR A 941 -24.40 40.27 -25.60
N VAL A 942 -24.26 40.44 -24.28
CA VAL A 942 -24.35 39.36 -23.30
C VAL A 942 -25.80 39.16 -22.82
N PHE A 943 -26.62 40.21 -22.86
CA PHE A 943 -27.99 40.13 -22.35
C PHE A 943 -28.91 39.45 -23.36
N ARG A 944 -29.81 38.59 -22.87
CA ARG A 944 -30.88 38.06 -23.69
C ARG A 944 -31.95 39.12 -23.92
N ARG A 945 -32.72 38.95 -25.00
CA ARG A 945 -33.75 39.93 -25.40
C ARG A 945 -34.81 40.14 -24.32
N ASP A 946 -35.20 39.09 -23.60
CA ASP A 946 -36.15 39.16 -22.50
C ASP A 946 -35.56 39.86 -21.27
N GLU A 947 -34.28 39.64 -20.97
CA GLU A 947 -33.57 40.31 -19.88
C GLU A 947 -33.40 41.80 -20.13
N LEU A 948 -33.05 42.20 -21.36
CA LEU A 948 -33.04 43.61 -21.76
C LEU A 948 -34.43 44.25 -21.64
N GLN A 949 -35.48 43.53 -22.04
CA GLN A 949 -36.85 44.04 -21.89
C GLN A 949 -37.22 44.25 -20.41
N ARG A 950 -36.87 43.31 -19.53
CA ARG A 950 -37.07 43.45 -18.07
C ARG A 950 -36.25 44.61 -17.50
N PHE A 951 -35.01 44.76 -17.92
CA PHE A 951 -34.15 45.86 -17.49
C PHE A 951 -34.71 47.22 -17.92
N LEU A 952 -35.15 47.37 -19.18
CA LEU A 952 -35.78 48.60 -19.67
C LEU A 952 -37.10 48.92 -18.95
N GLN A 953 -37.88 47.90 -18.56
CA GLN A 953 -39.08 48.09 -17.72
C GLN A 953 -38.70 48.67 -16.35
N LYS A 954 -37.67 48.12 -15.70
CA LYS A 954 -37.15 48.65 -14.43
C LYS A 954 -36.63 50.09 -14.55
N LEU A 955 -35.92 50.41 -15.64
CA LEU A 955 -35.48 51.78 -15.92
C LEU A 955 -36.65 52.74 -16.11
N ARG A 956 -37.70 52.32 -16.81
CA ARG A 956 -38.94 53.12 -16.93
C ARG A 956 -39.53 53.40 -15.56
N ASP A 957 -39.54 52.44 -14.65
CA ASP A 957 -40.09 52.63 -13.31
C ASP A 957 -39.26 53.66 -12.51
N SER A 958 -37.93 53.65 -12.64
CA SER A 958 -37.04 54.71 -12.11
C SER A 958 -37.28 56.07 -12.76
N SER A 959 -37.54 56.11 -14.06
CA SER A 959 -37.83 57.34 -14.83
C SER A 959 -39.18 57.96 -14.41
N ILE A 960 -40.19 57.15 -14.10
CA ILE A 960 -41.46 57.63 -13.54
C ILE A 960 -41.23 58.30 -12.18
N GLN A 961 -40.38 57.73 -11.32
CA GLN A 961 -40.04 58.34 -10.04
C GLN A 961 -39.28 59.68 -10.19
N LEU A 962 -38.49 59.85 -11.25
CA LEU A 962 -37.84 61.13 -11.57
C LEU A 962 -38.85 62.19 -12.01
N LEU A 963 -39.85 61.80 -12.81
CA LEU A 963 -40.95 62.69 -13.20
C LEU A 963 -41.79 63.13 -11.99
N ASP A 964 -42.05 62.23 -11.04
CA ASP A 964 -42.71 62.55 -9.76
C ASP A 964 -41.91 63.58 -8.92
N GLN A 965 -40.59 63.69 -9.15
CA GLN A 965 -39.71 64.68 -8.53
C GLN A 965 -39.59 66.01 -9.31
N ASN A 966 -40.39 66.21 -10.36
CA ASN A 966 -40.32 67.35 -11.29
C ASN A 966 -39.00 67.47 -12.07
N LEU A 967 -38.27 66.36 -12.25
CA LEU A 967 -37.14 66.27 -13.16
C LEU A 967 -37.61 65.73 -14.52
N ASP A 968 -36.79 65.87 -15.55
CA ASP A 968 -37.06 65.21 -16.83
C ASP A 968 -36.89 63.67 -16.69
N PRO A 969 -37.30 62.87 -17.70
CA PRO A 969 -37.18 61.41 -17.65
C PRO A 969 -35.76 60.86 -17.43
N LEU A 970 -34.72 61.69 -17.60
CA LEU A 970 -33.30 61.34 -17.47
C LEU A 970 -32.68 61.92 -16.18
N GLY A 971 -33.42 62.71 -15.40
CA GLY A 971 -32.98 63.29 -14.13
C GLY A 971 -32.38 64.70 -14.23
N TYR A 972 -32.45 65.35 -15.39
CA TYR A 972 -32.08 66.75 -15.54
C TYR A 972 -33.19 67.68 -15.06
N GLN A 973 -32.81 68.88 -14.62
CA GLN A 973 -33.78 69.91 -14.27
C GLN A 973 -34.56 70.31 -15.51
N MET A 974 -35.88 70.19 -15.45
CA MET A 974 -36.75 70.66 -16.53
C MET A 974 -36.51 72.16 -16.73
N SER A 975 -36.00 72.52 -17.90
CA SER A 975 -35.85 73.93 -18.27
C SER A 975 -37.25 74.53 -18.35
N SER A 976 -37.54 75.50 -17.47
CA SER A 976 -38.83 76.20 -17.37
C SER A 976 -39.38 76.70 -18.69
#